data_AF-C0QHG8-F1
#
_entry.id   AF-C0QHG8-F1
#
_cell.length_a   1.000
_cell.length_b   1.000
_cell.length_c   1.000
_cell.angle_alpha   90.00
_cell.angle_beta   90.00
_cell.angle_gamma   90.00
#
_symmetry.space_group_name_H-M   'P 1'
#
loop_
_entity.id
_entity.type
_entity.pdbx_description
1 polymer ?
#
loop_
_entity_poly.entity_id
_entity_poly.type
_entity_poly.pdbx_seq_one_letter_code
_entity_poly.pdbx_strand_id
1 'polypeptide(L)'
;MKETEYYKIAGKKEGERLSSRILEEVIQREVKNGHRYIEVDAFGQHGIGGRLWKADDEPVKIRVMGHSGQRTGSLGCPNTQIEIMGPASDDIGWLNAGAEITVHGNASNGAMNAAAQGKVYIGGNIGARGMTMTKQNPRFDPPEMWILGSAGDYFGEFMAGGIAVICGYKAQNPDNILGYRPFVGMVGGKAFFRGDANGYSRADAVVAPIEDEEWAWLLTNMETFLSRIGQMELFDTLSKRSEWQLLRAKTPREKMSKSSRLGMSAFRQDVWNRELGRGGLIGDLQEIEPGAIPLVTRGELRRYVPVWENQKYKAPCQTACPTGIPVQERWHLIRNGLVDEALELGLKYTPFPATVCGSLCPSPCMASCTKNTQYMTPVNVRLLGRAGLETELPERKPASGKRVAVMGAGPGGISTAWNLALKGHEAVIFDASDKIGGKISALIPESRIARETLETELDRVRKMVPDIRLNQDITAQEFKRITREFDFTVVATGAKKPRMLPVPGIERAVSANEFLAAAKQEGAVCGRRVVIIGAGNVGCDVATEASRLGAETISMIDVQKPAAFGKEREDAEACGATFAWPCFTHEITDQGVVLNSGELIEADTVVVSIGDVPEVDFLGQEVATRNGFIVVDGFNRTSNKRIFAIGDTVAPGLITDAIGAGKRAADAIDAVIAGREPEMADTRLPIDKSRISLEYFDPSIKSYDSLDMCGGECASCGRCRDCHICETVCPEGAISRVELVPDGYEYRADPELCIGCGFCAGACPCGIWALVPNVPL
;
A
#
# COMPACT_ATOMS: atom_id res chain seq x y z
N MET A 1 -26.03 -14.44 54.71
CA MET A 1 -25.45 -14.45 53.36
C MET A 1 -24.63 -13.19 53.21
N LYS A 2 -23.34 -13.25 52.85
CA LYS A 2 -22.62 -12.05 52.44
C LYS A 2 -23.30 -11.55 51.15
N GLU A 3 -23.77 -10.30 51.12
CA GLU A 3 -24.24 -9.70 49.88
C GLU A 3 -23.12 -9.79 48.85
N THR A 4 -23.38 -10.47 47.74
CA THR A 4 -22.41 -10.52 46.65
C THR A 4 -22.29 -9.13 46.05
N GLU A 5 -21.15 -8.49 46.25
CA GLU A 5 -20.91 -7.11 45.81
C GLU A 5 -20.78 -7.09 44.27
N TYR A 6 -21.68 -6.36 43.60
CA TYR A 6 -21.64 -6.17 42.15
C TYR A 6 -20.69 -5.03 41.79
N TYR A 7 -19.84 -5.25 40.80
CA TYR A 7 -19.07 -4.18 40.16
C TYR A 7 -19.99 -3.35 39.28
N LYS A 8 -20.17 -2.07 39.60
CA LYS A 8 -21.12 -1.18 38.92
C LYS A 8 -20.50 -0.48 37.73
N ILE A 9 -21.15 -0.59 36.58
CA ILE A 9 -20.80 0.10 35.33
C ILE A 9 -21.94 1.04 34.96
N ALA A 10 -21.65 2.34 34.92
CA ALA A 10 -22.62 3.34 34.48
C ALA A 10 -22.68 3.39 32.95
N GLY A 11 -23.88 3.29 32.37
CA GLY A 11 -24.13 3.51 30.95
C GLY A 11 -24.12 4.99 30.54
N LYS A 12 -23.83 5.89 31.47
CA LYS A 12 -23.65 7.33 31.25
C LYS A 12 -22.33 7.80 31.84
N LYS A 13 -21.72 8.80 31.20
CA LYS A 13 -20.60 9.55 31.75
C LYS A 13 -20.88 11.04 31.56
N GLU A 14 -20.75 11.83 32.63
CA GLU A 14 -20.98 13.30 32.59
C GLU A 14 -22.38 13.69 32.04
N GLY A 15 -23.39 12.85 32.30
CA GLY A 15 -24.77 13.06 31.83
C GLY A 15 -25.05 12.53 30.42
N GLU A 16 -24.01 12.22 29.63
CA GLU A 16 -24.14 11.69 28.28
C GLU A 16 -24.16 10.16 28.24
N ARG A 17 -25.00 9.59 27.37
CA ARG A 17 -25.12 8.14 27.18
C ARG A 17 -23.86 7.59 26.49
N LEU A 18 -23.22 6.60 27.10
CA LEU A 18 -22.12 5.86 26.47
C LEU A 18 -22.59 5.13 25.22
N SER A 19 -21.75 5.13 24.18
CA SER A 19 -21.99 4.29 22.99
C SER A 19 -21.95 2.81 23.35
N SER A 20 -22.71 1.98 22.63
CA SER A 20 -22.78 0.53 22.87
C SER A 20 -21.39 -0.13 22.80
N ARG A 21 -20.53 0.31 21.87
CA ARG A 21 -19.15 -0.18 21.73
C ARG A 21 -18.33 0.08 23.00
N ILE A 22 -18.37 1.31 23.52
CA ILE A 22 -17.59 1.70 24.69
C ILE A 22 -18.07 0.95 25.93
N LEU A 23 -19.40 0.81 26.10
CA LEU A 23 -19.95 0.07 27.23
C LEU A 23 -19.52 -1.40 27.19
N GLU A 24 -19.57 -2.03 26.03
CA GLU A 24 -19.11 -3.41 25.82
C GLU A 24 -17.61 -3.58 26.08
N GLU A 25 -16.77 -2.65 25.61
CA GLU A 25 -15.32 -2.63 25.89
C GLU A 25 -15.04 -2.56 27.40
N VAL A 26 -15.82 -1.76 28.14
CA VAL A 26 -15.70 -1.67 29.60
C VAL A 26 -16.12 -2.99 30.26
N ILE A 27 -17.27 -3.56 29.89
CA ILE A 27 -17.73 -4.85 30.45
C ILE A 27 -16.68 -5.94 30.22
N GLN A 28 -16.17 -6.07 28.99
CA GLN A 28 -15.14 -7.08 28.68
C GLN A 28 -13.84 -6.85 29.44
N ARG A 29 -13.43 -5.59 29.62
CA ARG A 29 -12.24 -5.25 30.42
C ARG A 29 -12.42 -5.66 31.87
N GLU A 30 -13.57 -5.39 32.48
CA GLU A 30 -13.80 -5.73 33.89
C GLU A 30 -13.95 -7.24 34.11
N VAL A 31 -14.55 -7.96 33.16
CA VAL A 31 -14.51 -9.43 33.15
C VAL A 31 -13.06 -9.92 33.09
N LYS A 32 -12.22 -9.34 32.23
CA LYS A 32 -10.80 -9.69 32.16
C LYS A 32 -10.04 -9.36 33.46
N ASN A 33 -10.46 -8.33 34.19
CA ASN A 33 -9.87 -7.94 35.48
C ASN A 33 -10.30 -8.84 36.66
N GLY A 34 -11.08 -9.90 36.41
CA GLY A 34 -11.51 -10.85 37.44
C GLY A 34 -12.89 -10.53 38.04
N HIS A 35 -13.58 -9.48 37.59
CA HIS A 35 -14.94 -9.23 38.06
C HIS A 35 -15.90 -10.24 37.43
N ARG A 36 -16.68 -10.92 38.29
CA ARG A 36 -17.65 -11.95 37.88
C ARG A 36 -19.10 -11.55 38.14
N TYR A 37 -19.34 -10.54 38.98
CA TYR A 37 -20.66 -9.99 39.25
C TYR A 37 -20.65 -8.53 38.81
N ILE A 38 -21.32 -8.23 37.71
CA ILE A 38 -21.31 -6.90 37.08
C ILE A 38 -22.73 -6.38 37.02
N GLU A 39 -22.96 -5.16 37.51
CA GLU A 39 -24.24 -4.46 37.39
C GLU A 39 -24.09 -3.30 36.41
N VAL A 40 -24.88 -3.29 35.35
CA VAL A 40 -24.86 -2.28 34.29
C VAL A 40 -26.10 -1.41 34.41
N ASP A 41 -25.93 -0.13 34.69
CA ASP A 41 -27.01 0.87 34.64
C ASP A 41 -27.20 1.33 33.19
N ALA A 42 -28.14 0.71 32.48
CA ALA A 42 -28.31 0.80 31.04
C ALA A 42 -29.34 1.86 30.60
N PHE A 43 -29.03 2.50 29.47
CA PHE A 43 -29.82 3.56 28.84
C PHE A 43 -30.06 3.24 27.36
N GLY A 44 -30.40 1.98 27.05
CA GLY A 44 -30.72 1.51 25.71
C GLY A 44 -29.50 1.17 24.86
N GLN A 45 -28.37 0.78 25.45
CA GLN A 45 -27.21 0.28 24.70
C GLN A 45 -27.50 -1.09 24.09
N HIS A 46 -26.93 -1.37 22.92
CA HIS A 46 -27.20 -2.62 22.21
C HIS A 46 -26.17 -3.69 22.60
N GLY A 47 -26.59 -4.96 22.67
CA GLY A 47 -25.64 -6.08 22.74
C GLY A 47 -25.06 -6.40 24.11
N ILE A 48 -25.57 -5.83 25.19
CA ILE A 48 -24.98 -5.94 26.54
C ILE A 48 -24.77 -7.40 26.94
N GLY A 49 -23.52 -7.78 27.24
CA GLY A 49 -23.18 -8.98 28.00
C GLY A 49 -23.15 -10.30 27.24
N GLY A 50 -23.37 -10.31 25.93
CA GLY A 50 -23.42 -11.56 25.17
C GLY A 50 -22.05 -12.15 24.79
N ARG A 51 -21.04 -11.32 24.48
CA ARG A 51 -19.78 -11.76 23.86
C ARG A 51 -18.61 -11.87 24.86
N LEU A 52 -18.80 -12.60 25.95
CA LEU A 52 -17.81 -12.73 27.02
C LEU A 52 -16.90 -13.95 26.90
N TRP A 53 -16.32 -14.20 25.72
CA TRP A 53 -15.53 -15.40 25.44
C TRP A 53 -14.20 -15.52 26.22
N LYS A 54 -13.76 -14.48 26.95
CA LYS A 54 -12.47 -14.42 27.67
C LYS A 54 -12.59 -14.75 29.17
N ALA A 55 -13.75 -15.21 29.63
CA ALA A 55 -13.96 -15.58 31.02
C ALA A 55 -13.49 -17.01 31.36
N ASP A 56 -12.91 -17.74 30.40
CA ASP A 56 -12.58 -19.16 30.50
C ASP A 56 -13.79 -19.98 31.03
N ASP A 57 -13.58 -20.90 31.97
CA ASP A 57 -14.65 -21.73 32.55
C ASP A 57 -15.36 -21.07 33.76
N GLU A 58 -15.02 -19.82 34.11
CA GLU A 58 -15.57 -19.17 35.29
C GLU A 58 -16.94 -18.51 35.03
N PRO A 59 -17.97 -18.76 35.87
CA PRO A 59 -19.27 -18.13 35.70
C PRO A 59 -19.25 -16.61 35.83
N VAL A 60 -19.83 -15.91 34.86
CA VAL A 60 -20.02 -14.45 34.88
C VAL A 60 -21.50 -14.13 34.97
N LYS A 61 -21.88 -13.31 35.95
CA LYS A 61 -23.24 -12.78 36.12
C LYS A 61 -23.27 -11.29 35.81
N ILE A 62 -24.07 -10.93 34.80
CA ILE A 62 -24.39 -9.55 34.44
C ILE A 62 -25.82 -9.24 34.87
N ARG A 63 -25.99 -8.22 35.70
CA ARG A 63 -27.30 -7.63 36.00
C ARG A 63 -27.45 -6.34 35.20
N VAL A 64 -28.55 -6.20 34.46
CA VAL A 64 -28.87 -5.01 33.68
C VAL A 64 -30.01 -4.28 34.37
N MET A 65 -29.72 -3.07 34.84
CA MET A 65 -30.69 -2.12 35.38
C MET A 65 -31.08 -1.14 34.28
N GLY A 66 -32.29 -0.56 34.35
CA GLY A 66 -32.76 0.41 33.36
C GLY A 66 -33.15 -0.22 32.01
N HIS A 67 -32.96 0.51 30.92
CA HIS A 67 -33.38 0.06 29.59
C HIS A 67 -32.27 -0.77 28.92
N SER A 68 -32.52 -2.07 28.71
CA SER A 68 -31.50 -3.00 28.20
C SER A 68 -31.01 -2.71 26.78
N GLY A 69 -31.84 -2.03 25.96
CA GLY A 69 -31.62 -1.86 24.53
C GLY A 69 -31.82 -3.14 23.73
N GLN A 70 -31.65 -3.07 22.41
CA GLN A 70 -31.79 -4.23 21.52
C GLN A 70 -30.61 -5.20 21.70
N ARG A 71 -30.82 -6.48 21.37
CA ARG A 71 -29.75 -7.49 21.25
C ARG A 71 -29.00 -7.81 22.54
N THR A 72 -29.53 -7.47 23.71
CA THR A 72 -28.90 -7.88 24.99
C THR A 72 -28.70 -9.41 25.02
N GLY A 73 -27.53 -9.86 25.46
CA GLY A 73 -27.14 -11.27 25.45
C GLY A 73 -26.96 -11.92 24.07
N SER A 74 -26.84 -11.14 23.00
CA SER A 74 -26.57 -11.70 21.67
C SER A 74 -25.22 -12.37 21.56
N LEU A 75 -25.15 -13.50 20.87
CA LEU A 75 -23.96 -14.35 20.77
C LEU A 75 -23.49 -14.85 22.15
N GLY A 76 -24.45 -15.01 23.08
CA GLY A 76 -24.24 -15.51 24.44
C GLY A 76 -23.37 -16.76 24.49
N CYS A 77 -22.31 -16.75 25.29
CA CYS A 77 -21.43 -17.90 25.50
C CYS A 77 -21.85 -18.70 26.76
N PRO A 78 -21.43 -19.99 26.87
CA PRO A 78 -21.55 -20.76 28.10
C PRO A 78 -20.98 -20.01 29.32
N ASN A 79 -21.39 -20.42 30.52
CA ASN A 79 -20.98 -19.82 31.81
C ASN A 79 -21.40 -18.35 31.99
N THR A 80 -22.20 -17.78 31.09
CA THR A 80 -22.69 -16.40 31.21
C THR A 80 -24.15 -16.38 31.65
N GLN A 81 -24.44 -15.68 32.74
CA GLN A 81 -25.79 -15.39 33.21
C GLN A 81 -26.10 -13.91 33.06
N ILE A 82 -27.20 -13.56 32.41
CA ILE A 82 -27.63 -12.18 32.19
C ILE A 82 -29.02 -12.00 32.79
N GLU A 83 -29.17 -11.06 33.71
CA GLU A 83 -30.41 -10.80 34.44
C GLU A 83 -30.86 -9.36 34.16
N ILE A 84 -31.96 -9.19 33.42
CA ILE A 84 -32.53 -7.89 33.07
C ILE A 84 -33.67 -7.58 34.05
N MET A 85 -33.46 -6.54 34.85
CA MET A 85 -34.40 -6.11 35.89
C MET A 85 -35.50 -5.21 35.31
N GLY A 86 -36.32 -5.76 34.42
CA GLY A 86 -37.41 -5.06 33.75
C GLY A 86 -37.77 -5.67 32.38
N PRO A 87 -38.50 -4.94 31.53
CA PRO A 87 -38.77 -5.38 30.15
C PRO A 87 -37.53 -5.28 29.26
N ALA A 88 -37.47 -6.13 28.24
CA ALA A 88 -36.39 -6.18 27.25
C ALA A 88 -36.85 -5.77 25.85
N SER A 89 -35.94 -5.14 25.10
CA SER A 89 -36.16 -4.75 23.70
C SER A 89 -35.87 -5.91 22.72
N ASP A 90 -35.87 -5.62 21.42
CA ASP A 90 -35.88 -6.64 20.37
C ASP A 90 -34.60 -7.48 20.36
N ASP A 91 -34.70 -8.70 19.83
CA ASP A 91 -33.59 -9.61 19.57
C ASP A 91 -32.81 -10.05 20.83
N ILE A 92 -33.45 -10.10 22.00
CA ILE A 92 -32.82 -10.64 23.21
C ILE A 92 -32.29 -12.06 22.97
N GLY A 93 -31.02 -12.33 23.28
CA GLY A 93 -30.44 -13.65 23.07
C GLY A 93 -30.32 -14.07 21.60
N TRP A 94 -30.26 -13.12 20.66
CA TRP A 94 -30.01 -13.44 19.25
C TRP A 94 -28.66 -14.16 19.06
N LEU A 95 -28.67 -15.30 18.34
CA LEU A 95 -27.53 -16.21 18.20
C LEU A 95 -26.97 -16.72 19.53
N ASN A 96 -27.81 -16.90 20.56
CA ASN A 96 -27.35 -17.47 21.82
C ASN A 96 -26.72 -18.86 21.59
N ALA A 97 -25.54 -19.07 22.16
CA ALA A 97 -24.72 -20.27 22.02
C ALA A 97 -24.29 -20.83 23.39
N GLY A 98 -25.00 -20.48 24.46
CA GLY A 98 -24.80 -21.09 25.78
C GLY A 98 -25.13 -20.22 26.98
N ALA A 99 -25.45 -18.94 26.81
CA ALA A 99 -25.78 -18.06 27.93
C ALA A 99 -27.17 -18.36 28.50
N GLU A 100 -27.34 -18.13 29.80
CA GLU A 100 -28.64 -18.07 30.46
C GLU A 100 -29.08 -16.62 30.61
N ILE A 101 -30.25 -16.26 30.07
CA ILE A 101 -30.76 -14.90 30.08
C ILE A 101 -32.11 -14.90 30.79
N THR A 102 -32.28 -14.06 31.80
CA THR A 102 -33.53 -13.88 32.54
C THR A 102 -34.05 -12.46 32.35
N VAL A 103 -35.32 -12.32 31.98
CA VAL A 103 -36.00 -11.02 31.83
C VAL A 103 -37.14 -10.97 32.83
N HIS A 104 -37.07 -10.07 33.80
CA HIS A 104 -38.09 -9.87 34.85
C HIS A 104 -39.31 -9.06 34.35
N GLY A 105 -39.72 -9.26 33.09
CA GLY A 105 -40.79 -8.52 32.43
C GLY A 105 -41.12 -9.05 31.03
N ASN A 106 -41.76 -8.23 30.21
CA ASN A 106 -42.04 -8.57 28.81
C ASN A 106 -40.78 -8.42 27.94
N ALA A 107 -40.65 -9.23 26.89
CA ALA A 107 -39.68 -9.01 25.82
C ALA A 107 -40.40 -8.67 24.51
N SER A 108 -39.78 -7.88 23.64
CA SER A 108 -40.39 -7.54 22.36
C SER A 108 -40.09 -8.58 21.27
N ASN A 109 -39.93 -8.17 20.02
CA ASN A 109 -39.83 -9.09 18.89
C ASN A 109 -38.46 -9.78 18.84
N GLY A 110 -38.40 -10.95 18.22
CA GLY A 110 -37.12 -11.57 17.89
C GLY A 110 -36.39 -12.27 19.03
N ALA A 111 -37.05 -12.45 20.18
CA ALA A 111 -36.47 -13.07 21.35
C ALA A 111 -35.96 -14.49 21.04
N MET A 112 -34.69 -14.75 21.36
CA MET A 112 -33.97 -16.01 21.16
C MET A 112 -33.86 -16.49 19.69
N ASN A 113 -33.81 -15.56 18.75
CA ASN A 113 -33.65 -15.90 17.34
C ASN A 113 -32.30 -16.50 17.00
N ALA A 114 -32.31 -17.52 16.14
CA ALA A 114 -31.15 -18.22 15.62
C ALA A 114 -30.23 -18.82 16.71
N ALA A 115 -30.77 -19.09 17.90
CA ALA A 115 -30.02 -19.71 18.98
C ALA A 115 -29.62 -21.16 18.63
N ALA A 116 -28.44 -21.54 19.08
CA ALA A 116 -27.88 -22.88 18.93
C ALA A 116 -27.84 -23.65 20.26
N GLN A 117 -27.74 -22.92 21.39
CA GLN A 117 -27.68 -23.43 22.77
C GLN A 117 -28.13 -22.31 23.74
N GLY A 118 -28.11 -22.59 25.04
CA GLY A 118 -28.39 -21.62 26.10
C GLY A 118 -29.88 -21.55 26.44
N LYS A 119 -30.22 -20.72 27.43
CA LYS A 119 -31.57 -20.62 27.98
C LYS A 119 -32.04 -19.18 28.04
N VAL A 120 -33.30 -18.92 27.71
CA VAL A 120 -33.94 -17.61 27.88
C VAL A 120 -35.22 -17.76 28.68
N TYR A 121 -35.26 -17.14 29.86
CA TYR A 121 -36.38 -17.10 30.79
C TYR A 121 -37.07 -15.73 30.73
N ILE A 122 -38.36 -15.70 30.42
CA ILE A 122 -39.16 -14.47 30.30
C ILE A 122 -40.27 -14.48 31.36
N GLY A 123 -40.23 -13.51 32.27
CA GLY A 123 -41.23 -13.33 33.33
C GLY A 123 -42.57 -12.73 32.88
N GLY A 124 -42.70 -12.35 31.61
CA GLY A 124 -43.92 -11.80 31.02
C GLY A 124 -44.28 -12.42 29.67
N ASN A 125 -44.79 -11.60 28.76
CA ASN A 125 -45.13 -11.96 27.38
C ASN A 125 -43.96 -11.64 26.43
N ILE A 126 -43.95 -12.28 25.26
CA ILE A 126 -43.03 -11.91 24.16
C ILE A 126 -43.77 -11.37 22.93
N GLY A 127 -43.07 -10.57 22.12
CA GLY A 127 -43.55 -10.12 20.81
C GLY A 127 -43.50 -11.20 19.72
N ALA A 128 -43.58 -10.76 18.47
CA ALA A 128 -43.54 -11.62 17.30
C ALA A 128 -42.14 -12.21 17.06
N ARG A 129 -42.09 -13.33 16.34
CA ARG A 129 -40.87 -14.00 15.88
C ARG A 129 -39.93 -14.35 17.03
N GLY A 130 -40.47 -14.87 18.13
CA GLY A 130 -39.65 -15.53 19.15
C GLY A 130 -39.19 -16.91 18.68
N MET A 131 -38.00 -17.31 19.09
CA MET A 131 -37.42 -18.64 18.83
C MET A 131 -37.39 -19.04 17.35
N THR A 132 -37.22 -18.07 16.43
CA THR A 132 -37.15 -18.37 15.00
C THR A 132 -35.75 -18.81 14.60
N MET A 133 -35.65 -19.67 13.58
CA MET A 133 -34.40 -20.19 13.02
C MET A 133 -33.46 -20.87 14.05
N THR A 134 -33.98 -21.32 15.19
CA THR A 134 -33.16 -22.03 16.19
C THR A 134 -32.72 -23.38 15.65
N LYS A 135 -31.51 -23.80 16.04
CA LYS A 135 -30.92 -25.06 15.57
C LYS A 135 -30.34 -25.80 16.75
N GLN A 136 -30.69 -27.07 16.94
CA GLN A 136 -29.96 -27.88 17.90
C GLN A 136 -28.75 -28.50 17.21
N ASN A 137 -27.56 -28.29 17.77
CA ASN A 137 -26.41 -29.10 17.45
C ASN A 137 -26.45 -30.35 18.36
N PRO A 138 -26.50 -31.58 17.82
CA PRO A 138 -26.58 -32.80 18.63
C PRO A 138 -25.42 -33.01 19.63
N ARG A 139 -24.31 -32.28 19.46
CA ARG A 139 -23.16 -32.31 20.39
C ARG A 139 -23.40 -31.56 21.70
N PHE A 140 -24.46 -30.76 21.78
CA PHE A 140 -24.71 -29.87 22.91
C PHE A 140 -26.19 -29.91 23.32
N ASP A 141 -26.47 -29.37 24.51
CA ASP A 141 -27.83 -29.26 25.01
C ASP A 141 -28.69 -28.36 24.10
N PRO A 142 -29.98 -28.69 23.93
CA PRO A 142 -30.88 -27.91 23.10
C PRO A 142 -31.04 -26.48 23.65
N PRO A 143 -31.22 -25.46 22.78
CA PRO A 143 -31.62 -24.14 23.24
C PRO A 143 -33.02 -24.19 23.87
N GLU A 144 -33.19 -23.56 25.03
CA GLU A 144 -34.46 -23.53 25.76
C GLU A 144 -35.03 -22.12 25.88
N MET A 145 -36.31 -21.94 25.59
CA MET A 145 -37.04 -20.70 25.81
C MET A 145 -38.24 -20.93 26.72
N TRP A 146 -38.32 -20.17 27.80
CA TRP A 146 -39.38 -20.26 28.81
C TRP A 146 -40.09 -18.91 28.93
N ILE A 147 -41.41 -18.93 28.86
CA ILE A 147 -42.25 -17.73 28.80
C ILE A 147 -43.40 -17.88 29.79
N LEU A 148 -43.52 -16.97 30.76
CA LEU A 148 -44.59 -17.01 31.74
C LEU A 148 -45.96 -16.68 31.09
N GLY A 149 -46.00 -15.69 30.21
CA GLY A 149 -47.20 -15.26 29.49
C GLY A 149 -47.44 -16.01 28.18
N SER A 150 -47.71 -15.26 27.11
CA SER A 150 -47.92 -15.74 25.74
C SER A 150 -46.81 -15.33 24.78
N ALA A 151 -46.78 -16.00 23.62
CA ALA A 151 -45.94 -15.64 22.48
C ALA A 151 -46.72 -14.91 21.38
N GLY A 152 -46.03 -14.03 20.65
CA GLY A 152 -46.58 -13.33 19.48
C GLY A 152 -46.46 -14.10 18.16
N ASP A 153 -46.89 -13.46 17.08
CA ASP A 153 -46.99 -14.08 15.75
C ASP A 153 -45.68 -14.69 15.25
N TYR A 154 -45.76 -15.75 14.45
CA TYR A 154 -44.63 -16.47 13.85
C TYR A 154 -43.64 -17.04 14.86
N PHE A 155 -44.10 -17.36 16.07
CA PHE A 155 -43.27 -18.03 17.07
C PHE A 155 -42.74 -19.38 16.54
N GLY A 156 -41.45 -19.67 16.72
CA GLY A 156 -40.86 -20.94 16.30
C GLY A 156 -40.74 -21.14 14.79
N GLU A 157 -40.81 -20.07 13.99
CA GLU A 157 -40.63 -20.15 12.54
C GLU A 157 -39.24 -20.70 12.18
N PHE A 158 -39.17 -21.73 11.32
CA PHE A 158 -37.94 -22.44 10.95
C PHE A 158 -37.17 -23.05 12.13
N MET A 159 -37.86 -23.40 13.22
CA MET A 159 -37.28 -24.10 14.36
C MET A 159 -36.77 -25.50 13.95
N ALA A 160 -35.46 -25.72 14.06
CA ALA A 160 -34.76 -26.95 13.72
C ALA A 160 -34.14 -27.63 14.95
N GLY A 161 -34.78 -27.46 16.12
CA GLY A 161 -34.32 -27.95 17.40
C GLY A 161 -34.51 -26.93 18.52
N GLY A 162 -34.48 -27.42 19.76
CA GLY A 162 -34.76 -26.63 20.96
C GLY A 162 -36.04 -27.05 21.69
N ILE A 163 -36.25 -26.46 22.87
CA ILE A 163 -37.44 -26.66 23.70
C ILE A 163 -38.06 -25.30 24.04
N ALA A 164 -39.33 -25.11 23.69
CA ALA A 164 -40.12 -23.96 24.10
C ALA A 164 -41.09 -24.33 25.22
N VAL A 165 -41.28 -23.46 26.20
CA VAL A 165 -42.28 -23.60 27.27
C VAL A 165 -43.06 -22.29 27.41
N ILE A 166 -44.38 -22.35 27.22
CA ILE A 166 -45.28 -21.19 27.24
C ILE A 166 -46.38 -21.42 28.29
N CYS A 167 -46.30 -20.74 29.42
CA CYS A 167 -47.18 -21.00 30.57
C CYS A 167 -48.58 -20.36 30.47
N GLY A 168 -48.79 -19.41 29.55
CA GLY A 168 -50.08 -18.77 29.32
C GLY A 168 -50.63 -17.96 30.50
N TYR A 169 -49.80 -17.62 31.49
CA TYR A 169 -50.20 -16.87 32.67
C TYR A 169 -50.24 -15.37 32.38
N LYS A 170 -51.41 -14.74 32.52
CA LYS A 170 -51.65 -13.33 32.11
C LYS A 170 -51.20 -13.08 30.65
N ALA A 171 -51.58 -14.01 29.77
CA ALA A 171 -51.35 -13.93 28.33
C ALA A 171 -51.88 -12.60 27.75
N GLN A 172 -51.16 -12.04 26.77
CA GLN A 172 -51.59 -10.85 26.04
C GLN A 172 -52.90 -11.09 25.27
N ASN A 173 -53.07 -12.30 24.74
CA ASN A 173 -54.32 -12.80 24.17
C ASN A 173 -54.65 -14.17 24.77
N PRO A 174 -55.55 -14.25 25.76
CA PRO A 174 -55.92 -15.52 26.42
C PRO A 174 -56.48 -16.58 25.46
N ASP A 175 -57.12 -16.15 24.36
CA ASP A 175 -57.71 -17.05 23.36
C ASP A 175 -56.70 -17.54 22.32
N ASN A 176 -55.48 -16.99 22.32
CA ASN A 176 -54.41 -17.43 21.43
C ASN A 176 -53.01 -17.16 22.02
N ILE A 177 -52.50 -18.12 22.78
CA ILE A 177 -51.25 -17.95 23.52
C ILE A 177 -49.97 -18.13 22.67
N LEU A 178 -50.09 -18.54 21.40
CA LEU A 178 -48.97 -18.78 20.49
C LEU A 178 -48.90 -17.81 19.29
N GLY A 179 -49.83 -16.84 19.21
CA GLY A 179 -49.90 -15.90 18.11
C GLY A 179 -50.35 -16.52 16.78
N TYR A 180 -50.25 -15.74 15.69
CA TYR A 180 -50.60 -16.17 14.35
C TYR A 180 -49.48 -16.98 13.68
N ARG A 181 -49.82 -18.11 13.06
CA ARG A 181 -48.90 -19.00 12.31
C ARG A 181 -47.65 -19.46 13.10
N PRO A 182 -47.79 -20.02 14.31
CA PRO A 182 -46.64 -20.58 15.01
C PRO A 182 -46.11 -21.85 14.33
N PHE A 183 -44.81 -22.07 14.45
CA PHE A 183 -44.05 -23.26 14.01
C PHE A 183 -44.07 -23.55 12.50
N VAL A 184 -44.26 -22.52 11.66
CA VAL A 184 -44.10 -22.66 10.21
C VAL A 184 -42.66 -23.02 9.87
N GLY A 185 -42.45 -24.06 9.06
CA GLY A 185 -41.12 -24.54 8.70
C GLY A 185 -40.39 -25.28 9.83
N MET A 186 -41.07 -25.63 10.93
CA MET A 186 -40.48 -26.43 12.01
C MET A 186 -40.02 -27.80 11.49
N VAL A 187 -38.77 -28.16 11.72
CA VAL A 187 -38.17 -29.45 11.31
C VAL A 187 -37.56 -30.23 12.48
N GLY A 188 -37.49 -29.63 13.68
CA GLY A 188 -37.03 -30.28 14.90
C GLY A 188 -37.43 -29.52 16.16
N GLY A 189 -37.30 -30.14 17.33
CA GLY A 189 -37.61 -29.54 18.63
C GLY A 189 -39.02 -29.84 19.16
N LYS A 190 -39.32 -29.27 20.34
CA LYS A 190 -40.57 -29.46 21.09
C LYS A 190 -41.07 -28.13 21.68
N ALA A 191 -42.38 -28.00 21.85
CA ALA A 191 -42.99 -26.85 22.49
C ALA A 191 -44.12 -27.29 23.44
N PHE A 192 -43.93 -27.03 24.73
CA PHE A 192 -44.94 -27.19 25.77
C PHE A 192 -45.72 -25.89 25.92
N PHE A 193 -47.04 -25.96 25.98
CA PHE A 193 -47.87 -24.78 26.15
C PHE A 193 -49.12 -25.07 26.98
N ARG A 194 -49.56 -24.07 27.76
CA ARG A 194 -50.73 -24.15 28.64
C ARG A 194 -51.77 -23.08 28.27
N GLY A 195 -52.95 -23.50 27.81
CA GLY A 195 -54.01 -22.62 27.33
C GLY A 195 -54.34 -22.85 25.84
N ASP A 196 -55.18 -21.99 25.28
CA ASP A 196 -55.67 -22.13 23.91
C ASP A 196 -54.68 -21.59 22.87
N ALA A 197 -54.39 -22.42 21.88
CA ALA A 197 -53.65 -22.04 20.68
C ALA A 197 -54.62 -22.06 19.50
N ASN A 198 -54.93 -20.90 18.93
CA ASN A 198 -55.88 -20.74 17.83
C ASN A 198 -55.28 -21.19 16.47
N GLY A 199 -54.61 -22.35 16.46
CA GLY A 199 -53.94 -22.97 15.33
C GLY A 199 -52.40 -22.98 15.40
N TYR A 200 -51.81 -23.90 14.64
CA TYR A 200 -50.36 -24.03 14.41
C TYR A 200 -50.10 -24.59 12.99
N SER A 201 -48.86 -24.58 12.51
CA SER A 201 -48.53 -25.17 11.20
C SER A 201 -48.77 -26.69 11.19
N ARG A 202 -49.94 -27.12 10.70
CA ARG A 202 -50.26 -28.54 10.50
C ARG A 202 -49.38 -29.22 9.45
N ALA A 203 -48.69 -28.46 8.61
CA ALA A 203 -47.72 -29.00 7.66
C ALA A 203 -46.43 -29.45 8.36
N ASP A 204 -46.06 -28.79 9.45
CA ASP A 204 -44.72 -28.92 10.05
C ASP A 204 -44.72 -29.52 11.45
N ALA A 205 -45.76 -29.27 12.24
CA ALA A 205 -45.88 -29.73 13.62
C ALA A 205 -47.10 -30.64 13.82
N VAL A 206 -47.10 -31.38 14.93
CA VAL A 206 -48.20 -32.25 15.36
C VAL A 206 -48.30 -32.24 16.88
N VAL A 207 -49.53 -32.28 17.39
CA VAL A 207 -49.77 -32.46 18.83
C VAL A 207 -49.40 -33.89 19.22
N ALA A 208 -48.62 -34.02 20.29
CA ALA A 208 -48.21 -35.29 20.87
C ALA A 208 -48.71 -35.38 22.32
N PRO A 209 -48.95 -36.60 22.84
CA PRO A 209 -49.12 -36.78 24.28
C PRO A 209 -47.84 -36.35 25.01
N ILE A 210 -48.01 -35.75 26.19
CA ILE A 210 -46.89 -35.50 27.11
C ILE A 210 -46.65 -36.80 27.85
N GLU A 211 -45.49 -37.43 27.69
CA GLU A 211 -45.12 -38.67 28.40
C GLU A 211 -44.64 -38.39 29.83
N ASP A 212 -44.55 -39.42 30.68
CA ASP A 212 -44.20 -39.26 32.10
C ASP A 212 -42.82 -38.63 32.31
N GLU A 213 -41.84 -39.01 31.49
CA GLU A 213 -40.48 -38.45 31.51
C GLU A 213 -40.47 -36.96 31.13
N GLU A 214 -41.27 -36.57 30.12
CA GLU A 214 -41.40 -35.19 29.68
C GLU A 214 -42.10 -34.32 30.72
N TRP A 215 -43.11 -34.88 31.39
CA TRP A 215 -43.81 -34.21 32.48
C TRP A 215 -42.90 -34.00 33.69
N ALA A 216 -42.12 -35.02 34.09
CA ALA A 216 -41.15 -34.89 35.18
C ALA A 216 -40.06 -33.86 34.85
N TRP A 217 -39.58 -33.85 33.60
CA TRP A 217 -38.64 -32.84 33.12
C TRP A 217 -39.24 -31.43 33.19
N LEU A 218 -40.49 -31.26 32.73
CA LEU A 218 -41.19 -29.97 32.76
C LEU A 218 -41.33 -29.45 34.19
N LEU A 219 -41.77 -30.27 35.15
CA LEU A 219 -41.91 -29.86 36.55
C LEU A 219 -40.58 -29.44 37.18
N THR A 220 -39.53 -30.25 36.99
CA THR A 220 -38.18 -29.96 37.53
C THR A 220 -37.64 -28.63 37.01
N ASN A 221 -37.79 -28.37 35.71
CA ASN A 221 -37.30 -27.14 35.10
C ASN A 221 -38.26 -25.96 35.33
N MET A 222 -39.54 -26.20 35.58
CA MET A 222 -40.52 -25.17 35.99
C MET A 222 -40.15 -24.56 37.34
N GLU A 223 -39.73 -25.37 38.31
CA GLU A 223 -39.23 -24.89 39.60
C GLU A 223 -38.03 -23.95 39.41
N THR A 224 -37.08 -24.36 38.56
CA THR A 224 -35.92 -23.53 38.21
C THR A 224 -36.35 -22.23 37.54
N PHE A 225 -37.23 -22.30 36.53
CA PHE A 225 -37.73 -21.13 35.81
C PHE A 225 -38.42 -20.12 36.74
N LEU A 226 -39.38 -20.58 37.55
CA LEU A 226 -40.12 -19.72 38.48
C LEU A 226 -39.23 -19.11 39.56
N SER A 227 -38.22 -19.85 40.03
CA SER A 227 -37.20 -19.32 40.94
C SER A 227 -36.39 -18.20 40.29
N ARG A 228 -35.97 -18.37 39.02
CA ARG A 228 -35.21 -17.35 38.27
C ARG A 228 -35.98 -16.06 38.05
N ILE A 229 -37.28 -16.14 37.77
CA ILE A 229 -38.14 -14.95 37.58
C ILE A 229 -38.80 -14.44 38.87
N GLY A 230 -38.53 -15.07 40.02
CA GLY A 230 -39.11 -14.67 41.31
C GLY A 230 -40.63 -14.85 41.41
N GLN A 231 -41.18 -15.94 40.88
CA GLN A 231 -42.61 -16.25 40.83
C GLN A 231 -42.93 -17.67 41.34
N MET A 232 -42.24 -18.12 42.38
CA MET A 232 -42.37 -19.48 42.94
C MET A 232 -43.79 -19.82 43.43
N GLU A 233 -44.57 -18.81 43.83
CA GLU A 233 -45.96 -18.95 44.23
C GLU A 233 -46.88 -19.54 43.13
N LEU A 234 -46.44 -19.51 41.87
CA LEU A 234 -47.22 -20.02 40.74
C LEU A 234 -47.01 -21.51 40.49
N PHE A 235 -46.08 -22.17 41.19
CA PHE A 235 -45.69 -23.56 40.90
C PHE A 235 -46.88 -24.52 40.96
N ASP A 236 -47.67 -24.50 42.04
CA ASP A 236 -48.83 -25.38 42.19
C ASP A 236 -49.91 -25.10 41.14
N THR A 237 -50.02 -23.86 40.68
CA THR A 237 -50.98 -23.46 39.64
C THR A 237 -50.56 -24.02 38.28
N LEU A 238 -49.26 -23.99 37.98
CA LEU A 238 -48.72 -24.42 36.68
C LEU A 238 -48.44 -25.92 36.62
N SER A 239 -48.51 -26.65 37.74
CA SER A 239 -48.18 -28.08 37.83
C SER A 239 -49.34 -29.05 37.56
N LYS A 240 -50.30 -28.65 36.70
CA LYS A 240 -51.49 -29.46 36.35
C LYS A 240 -51.40 -30.03 34.93
N ARG A 241 -51.02 -31.31 34.79
CA ARG A 241 -50.76 -31.96 33.48
C ARG A 241 -51.90 -31.82 32.47
N SER A 242 -53.15 -31.88 32.93
CA SER A 242 -54.34 -31.77 32.07
C SER A 242 -54.49 -30.42 31.37
N GLU A 243 -53.82 -29.37 31.85
CA GLU A 243 -53.86 -28.03 31.24
C GLU A 243 -52.76 -27.84 30.17
N TRP A 244 -51.80 -28.76 30.08
CA TRP A 244 -50.65 -28.67 29.20
C TRP A 244 -50.80 -29.49 27.93
N GLN A 245 -50.25 -28.96 26.85
CA GLN A 245 -50.20 -29.58 25.53
C GLN A 245 -48.76 -29.56 25.01
N LEU A 246 -48.41 -30.50 24.13
CA LEU A 246 -47.08 -30.61 23.52
C LEU A 246 -47.19 -30.63 21.99
N LEU A 247 -46.49 -29.70 21.35
CA LEU A 247 -46.19 -29.74 19.91
C LEU A 247 -44.79 -30.29 19.68
N ARG A 248 -44.66 -31.17 18.69
CA ARG A 248 -43.38 -31.62 18.16
C ARG A 248 -43.32 -31.46 16.65
N ALA A 249 -42.10 -31.39 16.12
CA ALA A 249 -41.91 -31.45 14.67
C ALA A 249 -42.42 -32.78 14.11
N LYS A 250 -43.04 -32.72 12.93
CA LYS A 250 -43.33 -33.91 12.12
C LYS A 250 -42.04 -34.52 11.61
N THR A 251 -41.90 -35.83 11.77
CA THR A 251 -40.83 -36.62 11.17
C THR A 251 -40.89 -36.53 9.64
N PRO A 252 -39.77 -36.78 8.93
CA PRO A 252 -39.77 -36.82 7.47
C PRO A 252 -40.88 -37.72 6.90
N ARG A 253 -41.12 -38.89 7.52
CA ARG A 253 -42.18 -39.82 7.13
C ARG A 253 -43.60 -39.24 7.30
N GLU A 254 -43.84 -38.49 8.38
CA GLU A 254 -45.11 -37.78 8.61
C GLU A 254 -45.32 -36.60 7.63
N LYS A 255 -44.23 -36.01 7.11
CA LYS A 255 -44.28 -34.97 6.06
C LYS A 255 -44.44 -35.54 4.64
N MET A 256 -44.09 -36.81 4.41
CA MET A 256 -44.17 -37.47 3.09
C MET A 256 -45.59 -37.75 2.60
N SER A 257 -46.61 -37.60 3.46
CA SER A 257 -48.01 -37.65 3.03
C SER A 257 -48.35 -36.38 2.22
N LYS A 258 -48.21 -36.48 0.89
CA LYS A 258 -48.54 -35.51 -0.18
C LYS A 258 -47.48 -34.47 -0.56
N SER A 259 -46.27 -34.88 -0.93
CA SER A 259 -45.42 -34.00 -1.75
C SER A 259 -44.80 -34.75 -2.93
N SER A 260 -45.51 -34.72 -4.07
CA SER A 260 -44.90 -34.88 -5.39
C SER A 260 -44.00 -33.67 -5.66
N ARG A 261 -42.80 -33.63 -5.06
CA ARG A 261 -41.82 -32.61 -5.48
C ARG A 261 -41.45 -32.91 -6.91
N LEU A 262 -41.88 -32.04 -7.83
CA LEU A 262 -41.46 -32.09 -9.23
C LEU A 262 -39.93 -32.07 -9.27
N GLY A 263 -39.33 -33.00 -10.01
CA GLY A 263 -37.90 -32.93 -10.31
C GLY A 263 -37.57 -31.60 -10.97
N MET A 264 -36.33 -31.12 -10.85
CA MET A 264 -36.01 -29.76 -11.31
C MET A 264 -36.16 -29.55 -12.82
N SER A 265 -36.02 -30.63 -13.59
CA SER A 265 -36.41 -30.64 -15.02
C SER A 265 -37.91 -30.40 -15.21
N ALA A 266 -38.74 -31.11 -14.47
CA ALA A 266 -40.20 -30.97 -14.52
C ALA A 266 -40.67 -29.61 -13.98
N PHE A 267 -40.06 -29.09 -12.91
CA PHE A 267 -40.34 -27.73 -12.45
C PHE A 267 -39.97 -26.68 -13.52
N ARG A 268 -38.79 -26.81 -14.14
CA ARG A 268 -38.36 -25.90 -15.22
C ARG A 268 -39.31 -25.93 -16.41
N GLN A 269 -39.71 -27.13 -16.85
CA GLN A 269 -40.57 -27.30 -18.01
C GLN A 269 -42.03 -26.92 -17.74
N ASP A 270 -42.61 -27.47 -16.68
CA ASP A 270 -44.05 -27.46 -16.45
C ASP A 270 -44.51 -26.26 -15.63
N VAL A 271 -43.59 -25.58 -14.93
CA VAL A 271 -43.87 -24.39 -14.11
C VAL A 271 -43.10 -23.19 -14.63
N TRP A 272 -41.77 -23.18 -14.57
CA TRP A 272 -40.97 -21.99 -14.87
C TRP A 272 -41.17 -21.47 -16.29
N ASN A 273 -40.96 -22.32 -17.30
CA ASN A 273 -41.10 -21.93 -18.71
C ASN A 273 -42.55 -21.60 -19.08
N ARG A 274 -43.52 -22.22 -18.41
CA ARG A 274 -44.94 -21.96 -18.63
C ARG A 274 -45.36 -20.59 -18.10
N GLU A 275 -44.93 -20.26 -16.88
CA GLU A 275 -45.31 -19.01 -16.21
C GLU A 275 -44.51 -17.80 -16.71
N LEU A 276 -43.22 -17.98 -16.99
CA LEU A 276 -42.29 -16.88 -17.30
C LEU A 276 -41.81 -16.87 -18.76
N GLY A 277 -42.20 -17.85 -19.58
CA GLY A 277 -41.67 -18.01 -20.93
C GLY A 277 -40.29 -18.66 -20.97
N ARG A 278 -39.79 -18.95 -22.19
CA ARG A 278 -38.49 -19.59 -22.40
C ARG A 278 -37.37 -18.61 -21.97
N GLY A 279 -36.58 -18.99 -20.97
CA GLY A 279 -35.51 -18.13 -20.41
C GLY A 279 -35.92 -17.36 -19.15
N GLY A 280 -37.17 -17.45 -18.70
CA GLY A 280 -37.65 -16.74 -17.51
C GLY A 280 -37.97 -15.26 -17.79
N LEU A 281 -38.05 -14.45 -16.73
CA LEU A 281 -38.51 -13.06 -16.74
C LEU A 281 -37.75 -12.13 -17.71
N ILE A 282 -36.50 -12.47 -18.04
CA ILE A 282 -35.61 -11.71 -18.93
C ILE A 282 -35.17 -12.54 -20.14
N GLY A 283 -35.88 -13.64 -20.43
CA GLY A 283 -35.50 -14.55 -21.52
C GLY A 283 -35.51 -13.90 -22.91
N ASP A 284 -36.26 -12.81 -23.06
CA ASP A 284 -36.31 -11.92 -24.23
C ASP A 284 -35.10 -10.99 -24.34
N LEU A 285 -34.40 -10.72 -23.23
CA LEU A 285 -33.18 -9.90 -23.17
C LEU A 285 -31.90 -10.75 -23.21
N GLN A 286 -32.02 -12.08 -23.23
CA GLN A 286 -30.88 -12.97 -23.19
C GLN A 286 -30.38 -13.28 -24.62
N GLU A 287 -29.20 -12.76 -24.96
CA GLU A 287 -28.55 -13.01 -26.26
C GLU A 287 -27.81 -14.36 -26.30
N ILE A 288 -27.48 -14.92 -25.13
CA ILE A 288 -26.73 -16.17 -24.98
C ILE A 288 -27.68 -17.38 -25.09
N GLU A 289 -27.30 -18.39 -25.87
CA GLU A 289 -28.08 -19.63 -25.98
C GLU A 289 -28.32 -20.30 -24.60
N PRO A 290 -29.57 -20.69 -24.27
CA PRO A 290 -29.87 -21.34 -23.01
C PRO A 290 -29.18 -22.71 -22.87
N GLY A 291 -28.22 -22.80 -21.95
CA GLY A 291 -27.45 -24.03 -21.66
C GLY A 291 -27.16 -24.24 -20.17
N ALA A 292 -26.53 -25.37 -19.85
CA ALA A 292 -26.00 -25.61 -18.51
C ALA A 292 -24.66 -24.87 -18.36
N ILE A 293 -24.62 -23.86 -17.50
CA ILE A 293 -23.38 -23.16 -17.17
C ILE A 293 -22.60 -24.02 -16.15
N PRO A 294 -21.35 -24.42 -16.43
CA PRO A 294 -20.53 -25.16 -15.48
C PRO A 294 -20.28 -24.35 -14.20
N LEU A 295 -20.12 -25.02 -13.06
CA LEU A 295 -19.76 -24.36 -11.79
C LEU A 295 -18.42 -23.60 -11.89
N VAL A 296 -17.48 -24.16 -12.64
CA VAL A 296 -16.20 -23.54 -12.96
C VAL A 296 -16.19 -23.21 -14.45
N THR A 297 -16.35 -21.93 -14.75
CA THR A 297 -16.47 -21.42 -16.11
C THR A 297 -15.10 -21.19 -16.76
N ARG A 298 -15.02 -21.41 -18.07
CA ARG A 298 -13.85 -21.16 -18.93
C ARG A 298 -14.28 -20.31 -20.13
N GLY A 299 -13.36 -20.02 -21.05
CA GLY A 299 -13.67 -19.29 -22.27
C GLY A 299 -14.28 -17.92 -21.99
N GLU A 300 -15.37 -17.58 -22.68
CA GLU A 300 -16.10 -16.33 -22.51
C GLU A 300 -16.83 -16.22 -21.16
N LEU A 301 -17.18 -17.37 -20.55
CA LEU A 301 -17.96 -17.39 -19.31
C LEU A 301 -17.13 -17.14 -18.04
N ARG A 302 -15.78 -17.15 -18.13
CA ARG A 302 -14.92 -16.85 -16.97
C ARG A 302 -14.99 -15.37 -16.62
N ARG A 303 -14.89 -15.06 -15.32
CA ARG A 303 -15.00 -13.67 -14.82
C ARG A 303 -13.78 -12.80 -15.15
N TYR A 304 -12.58 -13.39 -15.14
CA TYR A 304 -11.33 -12.66 -15.34
C TYR A 304 -10.41 -13.37 -16.33
N VAL A 305 -9.60 -12.58 -17.02
CA VAL A 305 -8.56 -13.04 -17.95
C VAL A 305 -7.20 -12.59 -17.40
N PRO A 306 -6.25 -13.50 -17.21
CA PRO A 306 -4.87 -13.12 -16.95
C PRO A 306 -4.22 -12.59 -18.24
N VAL A 307 -3.64 -11.39 -18.17
CA VAL A 307 -2.95 -10.74 -19.29
C VAL A 307 -1.48 -10.57 -18.93
N TRP A 308 -0.61 -10.99 -19.86
CA TRP A 308 0.83 -10.89 -19.72
C TRP A 308 1.33 -9.50 -20.13
N GLU A 309 1.41 -8.59 -19.16
CA GLU A 309 1.82 -7.19 -19.35
C GLU A 309 3.35 -7.00 -19.26
N ASN A 310 4.12 -7.92 -19.85
CA ASN A 310 5.58 -7.85 -19.83
C ASN A 310 6.07 -6.55 -20.49
N GLN A 311 6.93 -5.81 -19.78
CA GLN A 311 7.50 -4.53 -20.22
C GLN A 311 6.49 -3.42 -20.52
N LYS A 312 5.19 -3.61 -20.21
CA LYS A 312 4.16 -2.56 -20.34
C LYS A 312 4.43 -1.36 -19.43
N TYR A 313 5.04 -1.60 -18.28
CA TYR A 313 5.37 -0.59 -17.27
C TYR A 313 6.88 -0.45 -17.08
N LYS A 314 7.30 0.72 -16.63
CA LYS A 314 8.68 1.03 -16.26
C LYS A 314 8.96 0.58 -14.83
N ALA A 315 10.16 0.07 -14.58
CA ALA A 315 10.57 -0.23 -13.20
C ALA A 315 10.72 1.06 -12.38
N PRO A 316 10.50 1.02 -11.05
CA PRO A 316 10.68 2.20 -10.20
C PRO A 316 12.10 2.77 -10.27
N CYS A 317 13.12 1.91 -10.32
CA CYS A 317 14.51 2.31 -10.40
C CYS A 317 14.88 3.03 -11.70
N GLN A 318 14.31 2.61 -12.84
CA GLN A 318 14.46 3.29 -14.11
C GLN A 318 13.71 4.63 -14.13
N THR A 319 12.50 4.66 -13.57
CA THR A 319 11.68 5.88 -13.49
C THR A 319 12.36 6.97 -12.65
N ALA A 320 12.99 6.59 -11.53
CA ALA A 320 13.68 7.53 -10.65
C ALA A 320 15.06 7.94 -11.16
N CYS A 321 15.63 7.27 -12.17
CA CYS A 321 16.91 7.64 -12.75
C CYS A 321 16.73 8.85 -13.67
N PRO A 322 17.38 10.00 -13.43
CA PRO A 322 17.24 11.18 -14.30
C PRO A 322 17.72 10.95 -15.75
N THR A 323 18.62 9.99 -15.94
CA THR A 323 19.12 9.55 -17.25
C THR A 323 18.23 8.49 -17.89
N GLY A 324 17.30 7.88 -17.14
CA GLY A 324 16.39 6.84 -17.63
C GLY A 324 17.03 5.48 -17.85
N ILE A 325 18.17 5.19 -17.19
CA ILE A 325 18.91 3.92 -17.35
C ILE A 325 18.03 2.75 -16.91
N PRO A 326 17.80 1.72 -17.75
CA PRO A 326 16.98 0.56 -17.41
C PRO A 326 17.75 -0.41 -16.49
N VAL A 327 17.83 -0.07 -15.20
CA VAL A 327 18.60 -0.83 -14.19
C VAL A 327 18.14 -2.29 -14.10
N GLN A 328 16.83 -2.53 -14.11
CA GLN A 328 16.25 -3.87 -14.06
C GLN A 328 16.59 -4.71 -15.30
N GLU A 329 16.82 -4.06 -16.44
CA GLU A 329 17.27 -4.72 -17.68
C GLU A 329 18.71 -5.19 -17.56
N ARG A 330 19.57 -4.31 -17.03
CA ARG A 330 20.97 -4.65 -16.77
C ARG A 330 21.08 -5.84 -15.83
N TRP A 331 20.29 -5.87 -14.75
CA TRP A 331 20.25 -7.04 -13.87
C TRP A 331 19.66 -8.30 -14.53
N HIS A 332 18.73 -8.15 -15.48
CA HIS A 332 18.23 -9.27 -16.26
C HIS A 332 19.32 -9.88 -17.15
N LEU A 333 20.10 -9.05 -17.84
CA LEU A 333 21.24 -9.48 -18.64
C LEU A 333 22.29 -10.20 -17.79
N ILE A 334 22.66 -9.64 -16.63
CA ILE A 334 23.57 -10.28 -15.66
C ILE A 334 23.09 -11.67 -15.27
N ARG A 335 21.81 -11.83 -14.90
CA ARG A 335 21.26 -13.14 -14.53
C ARG A 335 21.29 -14.17 -15.67
N ASN A 336 21.31 -13.72 -16.93
CA ASN A 336 21.41 -14.58 -18.10
C ASN A 336 22.88 -14.83 -18.52
N GLY A 337 23.86 -14.39 -17.72
CA GLY A 337 25.28 -14.52 -18.04
C GLY A 337 25.80 -13.51 -19.07
N LEU A 338 24.98 -12.54 -19.48
CA LEU A 338 25.28 -11.51 -20.48
C LEU A 338 25.83 -10.26 -19.77
N VAL A 339 26.99 -10.43 -19.12
CA VAL A 339 27.58 -9.38 -18.27
C VAL A 339 28.05 -8.20 -19.10
N ASP A 340 28.75 -8.45 -20.20
CA ASP A 340 29.31 -7.41 -21.05
C ASP A 340 28.19 -6.55 -21.67
N GLU A 341 27.13 -7.18 -22.17
CA GLU A 341 25.96 -6.50 -22.70
C GLU A 341 25.25 -5.65 -21.64
N ALA A 342 25.24 -6.10 -20.39
CA ALA A 342 24.68 -5.33 -19.27
C ALA A 342 25.49 -4.07 -18.95
N LEU A 343 26.82 -4.14 -19.10
CA LEU A 343 27.72 -3.01 -18.89
C LEU A 343 27.67 -2.05 -20.07
N GLU A 344 27.73 -2.55 -21.30
CA GLU A 344 27.57 -1.79 -22.54
C GLU A 344 26.24 -1.05 -22.63
N LEU A 345 25.15 -1.68 -22.16
CA LEU A 345 23.85 -1.02 -22.08
C LEU A 345 23.90 0.26 -21.23
N GLY A 346 24.76 0.32 -20.20
CA GLY A 346 25.00 1.54 -19.43
C GLY A 346 25.59 2.68 -20.28
N LEU A 347 26.55 2.36 -21.15
CA LEU A 347 27.23 3.32 -22.03
C LEU A 347 26.31 3.92 -23.11
N LYS A 348 25.19 3.27 -23.43
CA LYS A 348 24.14 3.84 -24.29
C LYS A 348 23.38 5.01 -23.65
N TYR A 349 23.56 5.22 -22.34
CA TYR A 349 22.85 6.25 -21.57
C TYR A 349 23.78 7.26 -20.92
N THR A 350 24.92 6.81 -20.39
CA THR A 350 25.89 7.68 -19.70
C THR A 350 27.33 7.38 -20.13
N PRO A 351 28.17 8.40 -20.37
CA PRO A 351 29.60 8.21 -20.56
C PRO A 351 30.37 7.92 -19.25
N PHE A 352 29.70 8.06 -18.09
CA PHE A 352 30.29 7.98 -16.74
C PHE A 352 29.66 6.89 -15.84
N PRO A 353 29.61 5.61 -16.26
CA PRO A 353 29.13 4.52 -15.39
C PRO A 353 29.89 4.43 -14.06
N ALA A 354 31.22 4.56 -14.03
CA ALA A 354 31.98 4.41 -12.79
C ALA A 354 32.04 5.70 -11.97
N THR A 355 32.46 6.81 -12.59
CA THR A 355 32.58 8.12 -11.95
C THR A 355 31.25 8.56 -11.33
N VAL A 356 30.17 8.51 -12.12
CA VAL A 356 28.87 9.00 -11.65
C VAL A 356 28.05 7.88 -11.04
N CYS A 357 27.72 6.82 -11.78
CA CYS A 357 26.80 5.80 -11.24
C CYS A 357 27.44 4.91 -10.16
N GLY A 358 28.76 4.70 -10.21
CA GLY A 358 29.51 3.92 -9.22
C GLY A 358 29.86 4.70 -7.94
N SER A 359 30.10 6.01 -8.07
CA SER A 359 30.65 6.82 -6.98
C SER A 359 29.79 8.04 -6.63
N LEU A 360 29.61 9.00 -7.54
CA LEU A 360 29.08 10.33 -7.18
C LEU A 360 27.56 10.46 -7.11
N CYS A 361 26.81 9.59 -7.77
CA CYS A 361 25.35 9.64 -7.80
C CYS A 361 24.77 9.36 -6.40
N PRO A 362 23.71 10.07 -5.95
CA PRO A 362 23.02 9.74 -4.70
C PRO A 362 22.10 8.50 -4.80
N SER A 363 22.14 7.78 -5.93
CA SER A 363 21.41 6.52 -6.17
C SER A 363 19.88 6.59 -5.97
N PRO A 364 19.15 7.53 -6.62
CA PRO A 364 17.68 7.59 -6.55
C PRO A 364 17.02 6.30 -7.06
N CYS A 365 17.69 5.57 -7.96
CA CYS A 365 17.28 4.25 -8.42
C CYS A 365 17.27 3.18 -7.30
N MET A 366 18.21 3.25 -6.35
CA MET A 366 18.26 2.36 -5.19
C MET A 366 17.24 2.78 -4.13
N ALA A 367 17.09 4.09 -3.89
CA ALA A 367 16.08 4.63 -2.97
C ALA A 367 14.64 4.28 -3.41
N SER A 368 14.39 4.25 -4.72
CA SER A 368 13.09 3.88 -5.29
C SER A 368 12.86 2.38 -5.45
N CYS A 369 13.87 1.53 -5.18
CA CYS A 369 13.77 0.07 -5.33
C CYS A 369 12.58 -0.50 -4.55
N THR A 370 11.85 -1.45 -5.13
CA THR A 370 10.68 -2.06 -4.48
C THR A 370 11.04 -2.82 -3.22
N LYS A 371 12.26 -3.38 -3.11
CA LYS A 371 12.76 -4.08 -1.90
C LYS A 371 12.67 -3.23 -0.62
N ASN A 372 12.76 -1.90 -0.73
CA ASN A 372 12.61 -1.00 0.41
C ASN A 372 11.22 -1.09 1.09
N THR A 373 10.18 -1.54 0.37
CA THR A 373 8.82 -1.67 0.93
C THR A 373 8.71 -2.74 2.02
N GLN A 374 9.63 -3.71 2.03
CA GLN A 374 9.74 -4.75 3.06
C GLN A 374 11.06 -4.65 3.84
N TYR A 375 11.68 -3.46 3.90
CA TYR A 375 12.95 -3.21 4.60
C TYR A 375 14.10 -4.14 4.17
N MET A 376 14.05 -4.65 2.94
CA MET A 376 15.13 -5.44 2.35
C MET A 376 16.19 -4.55 1.72
N THR A 377 17.43 -5.03 1.66
CA THR A 377 18.53 -4.32 1.00
C THR A 377 18.22 -4.10 -0.49
N PRO A 378 18.25 -2.85 -1.01
CA PRO A 378 17.98 -2.58 -2.42
C PRO A 378 19.15 -3.06 -3.29
N VAL A 379 18.86 -3.54 -4.50
CA VAL A 379 19.89 -3.98 -5.46
C VAL A 379 20.94 -2.88 -5.69
N ASN A 380 22.21 -3.24 -5.59
CA ASN A 380 23.32 -2.30 -5.55
C ASN A 380 23.78 -1.88 -6.95
N VAL A 381 23.18 -0.81 -7.47
CA VAL A 381 23.51 -0.23 -8.78
C VAL A 381 24.93 0.34 -8.84
N ARG A 382 25.57 0.64 -7.69
CA ARG A 382 26.96 1.11 -7.68
C ARG A 382 27.92 0.01 -8.13
N LEU A 383 27.63 -1.26 -7.87
CA LEU A 383 28.42 -2.39 -8.38
C LEU A 383 28.43 -2.38 -9.92
N LEU A 384 27.25 -2.22 -10.54
CA LEU A 384 27.11 -2.08 -11.99
C LEU A 384 27.83 -0.85 -12.55
N GLY A 385 27.91 0.23 -11.78
CA GLY A 385 28.65 1.44 -12.17
C GLY A 385 30.15 1.18 -12.18
N ARG A 386 30.69 0.66 -11.08
CA ARG A 386 32.13 0.37 -10.90
C ARG A 386 32.62 -0.69 -11.88
N ALA A 387 31.85 -1.74 -12.11
CA ALA A 387 32.17 -2.77 -13.09
C ALA A 387 32.25 -2.22 -14.53
N GLY A 388 31.55 -1.10 -14.81
CA GLY A 388 31.55 -0.46 -16.13
C GLY A 388 32.78 0.39 -16.45
N LEU A 389 33.80 0.42 -15.57
CA LEU A 389 35.00 1.23 -15.77
C LEU A 389 35.78 0.82 -17.03
N GLU A 390 35.95 -0.50 -17.22
CA GLU A 390 36.76 -1.08 -18.29
C GLU A 390 35.93 -1.51 -19.52
N THR A 391 34.64 -1.15 -19.56
CA THR A 391 33.77 -1.51 -20.70
C THR A 391 34.26 -0.88 -22.00
N GLU A 392 34.24 -1.70 -23.06
CA GLU A 392 34.66 -1.31 -24.40
C GLU A 392 33.86 -0.12 -24.96
N LEU A 393 34.48 0.56 -25.93
CA LEU A 393 33.86 1.72 -26.55
C LEU A 393 32.70 1.27 -27.45
N PRO A 394 31.47 1.78 -27.26
CA PRO A 394 30.35 1.41 -28.10
C PRO A 394 30.53 1.88 -29.55
N GLU A 395 30.01 1.11 -30.49
CA GLU A 395 30.05 1.45 -31.91
C GLU A 395 29.20 2.69 -32.24
N ARG A 396 29.70 3.52 -33.16
CA ARG A 396 28.99 4.68 -33.68
C ARG A 396 28.15 4.28 -34.88
N LYS A 397 26.96 4.89 -35.02
CA LYS A 397 26.22 4.84 -36.29
C LYS A 397 27.01 5.51 -37.43
N PRO A 398 26.71 5.17 -38.70
CA PRO A 398 27.30 5.83 -39.86
C PRO A 398 27.20 7.35 -39.80
N ALA A 399 28.21 8.04 -40.33
CA ALA A 399 28.27 9.50 -40.31
C ALA A 399 27.06 10.12 -41.02
N SER A 400 26.34 10.98 -40.30
CA SER A 400 25.18 11.73 -40.78
C SER A 400 25.55 12.97 -41.62
N GLY A 401 26.81 13.40 -41.58
CA GLY A 401 27.28 14.67 -42.17
C GLY A 401 26.81 15.92 -41.43
N LYS A 402 26.15 15.79 -40.28
CA LYS A 402 25.68 16.91 -39.44
C LYS A 402 26.65 17.25 -38.33
N ARG A 403 26.82 18.55 -38.07
CA ARG A 403 27.77 19.08 -37.11
C ARG A 403 27.06 19.86 -36.02
N VAL A 404 27.37 19.54 -34.76
CA VAL A 404 26.75 20.16 -33.58
C VAL A 404 27.83 20.70 -32.66
N ALA A 405 27.72 21.98 -32.30
CA ALA A 405 28.60 22.60 -31.33
C ALA A 405 28.06 22.37 -29.90
N VAL A 406 28.94 22.00 -28.98
CA VAL A 406 28.62 21.82 -27.56
C VAL A 406 29.52 22.75 -26.74
N MET A 407 28.94 23.78 -26.13
CA MET A 407 29.66 24.78 -25.34
C MET A 407 29.68 24.35 -23.87
N GLY A 408 30.80 23.79 -23.43
CA GLY A 408 31.02 23.25 -22.10
C GLY A 408 31.39 21.77 -22.15
N ALA A 409 32.57 21.44 -21.62
CA ALA A 409 33.11 20.11 -21.43
C ALA A 409 32.80 19.54 -20.04
N GLY A 410 31.73 20.01 -19.38
CA GLY A 410 31.20 19.40 -18.16
C GLY A 410 30.42 18.10 -18.43
N PRO A 411 29.90 17.42 -17.38
CA PRO A 411 29.22 16.13 -17.53
C PRO A 411 28.03 16.14 -18.51
N GLY A 412 27.22 17.20 -18.49
CA GLY A 412 26.09 17.35 -19.41
C GLY A 412 26.52 17.57 -20.86
N GLY A 413 27.51 18.42 -21.09
CA GLY A 413 28.05 18.66 -22.44
C GLY A 413 28.73 17.41 -23.01
N ILE A 414 29.54 16.73 -22.21
CA ILE A 414 30.15 15.44 -22.58
C ILE A 414 29.07 14.40 -22.89
N SER A 415 28.01 14.29 -22.07
CA SER A 415 26.90 13.37 -22.35
C SER A 415 26.18 13.69 -23.66
N THR A 416 26.00 14.97 -23.98
CA THR A 416 25.43 15.42 -25.25
C THR A 416 26.30 14.98 -26.42
N ALA A 417 27.59 15.32 -26.38
CA ALA A 417 28.54 15.01 -27.44
C ALA A 417 28.69 13.49 -27.63
N TRP A 418 28.75 12.73 -26.54
CA TRP A 418 28.77 11.27 -26.54
C TRP A 418 27.54 10.69 -27.25
N ASN A 419 26.34 11.14 -26.88
CA ASN A 419 25.10 10.65 -27.46
C ASN A 419 24.90 11.08 -28.92
N LEU A 420 25.42 12.24 -29.32
CA LEU A 420 25.45 12.68 -30.72
C LEU A 420 26.43 11.83 -31.54
N ALA A 421 27.62 11.55 -31.01
CA ALA A 421 28.62 10.69 -31.65
C ALA A 421 28.12 9.26 -31.86
N LEU A 422 27.44 8.69 -30.86
CA LEU A 422 26.76 7.38 -30.98
C LEU A 422 25.75 7.34 -32.14
N LYS A 423 25.08 8.47 -32.41
CA LYS A 423 24.10 8.61 -33.49
C LYS A 423 24.71 8.97 -34.85
N GLY A 424 26.03 9.11 -34.92
CA GLY A 424 26.75 9.44 -36.16
C GLY A 424 26.78 10.94 -36.48
N HIS A 425 26.45 11.81 -35.53
CA HIS A 425 26.63 13.25 -35.68
C HIS A 425 28.03 13.67 -35.20
N GLU A 426 28.64 14.62 -35.89
CA GLU A 426 29.92 15.21 -35.47
C GLU A 426 29.66 16.22 -34.35
N ALA A 427 30.07 15.89 -33.13
CA ALA A 427 30.01 16.78 -32.00
C ALA A 427 31.37 17.46 -31.78
N VAL A 428 31.37 18.79 -31.68
CA VAL A 428 32.57 19.58 -31.36
C VAL A 428 32.37 20.26 -30.01
N ILE A 429 33.22 19.94 -29.03
CA ILE A 429 33.14 20.52 -27.69
C ILE A 429 34.04 21.77 -27.63
N PHE A 430 33.52 22.85 -27.06
CA PHE A 430 34.29 24.07 -26.74
C PHE A 430 34.28 24.29 -25.23
N ASP A 431 35.43 24.52 -24.61
CA ASP A 431 35.50 24.89 -23.19
C ASP A 431 36.60 25.93 -22.93
N ALA A 432 36.38 26.78 -21.95
CA ALA A 432 37.33 27.79 -21.48
C ALA A 432 38.48 27.17 -20.65
N SER A 433 38.23 26.03 -19.98
CA SER A 433 39.24 25.33 -19.19
C SER A 433 40.26 24.61 -20.06
N ASP A 434 41.42 24.31 -19.48
CA ASP A 434 42.53 23.57 -20.08
C ASP A 434 42.31 22.04 -20.09
N LYS A 435 41.26 21.56 -19.39
CA LYS A 435 40.91 20.15 -19.23
C LYS A 435 39.39 19.93 -19.32
N ILE A 436 39.01 18.72 -19.72
CA ILE A 436 37.60 18.29 -19.77
C ILE A 436 37.10 17.76 -18.42
N GLY A 437 35.78 17.67 -18.28
CA GLY A 437 35.04 17.17 -17.12
C GLY A 437 34.41 18.29 -16.28
N GLY A 438 34.74 19.56 -16.48
CA GLY A 438 34.12 20.66 -15.73
C GLY A 438 34.22 20.46 -14.21
N LYS A 439 33.12 20.67 -13.47
CA LYS A 439 33.12 20.59 -11.99
C LYS A 439 33.55 19.22 -11.43
N ILE A 440 33.31 18.10 -12.13
CA ILE A 440 33.75 16.78 -11.63
C ILE A 440 35.29 16.66 -11.63
N SER A 441 35.97 17.28 -12.58
CA SER A 441 37.44 17.34 -12.62
C SER A 441 37.97 18.44 -11.71
N ALA A 442 37.35 19.63 -11.75
CA ALA A 442 37.88 20.82 -11.11
C ALA A 442 37.63 20.89 -9.59
N LEU A 443 36.49 20.39 -9.11
CA LEU A 443 36.02 20.69 -7.74
C LEU A 443 35.82 19.45 -6.86
N ILE A 444 35.31 18.34 -7.43
CA ILE A 444 34.92 17.19 -6.61
C ILE A 444 36.16 16.51 -5.98
N PRO A 445 36.20 16.32 -4.65
CA PRO A 445 37.36 15.74 -3.97
C PRO A 445 37.71 14.30 -4.37
N GLU A 446 39.00 13.96 -4.27
CA GLU A 446 39.50 12.59 -4.53
C GLU A 446 38.98 11.57 -3.51
N SER A 447 38.63 12.02 -2.30
CA SER A 447 37.97 11.21 -1.27
C SER A 447 36.60 10.66 -1.74
N ARG A 448 35.95 11.32 -2.70
CA ARG A 448 34.68 10.85 -3.28
C ARG A 448 34.86 10.00 -4.53
N ILE A 449 35.93 10.26 -5.28
CA ILE A 449 36.22 9.56 -6.53
C ILE A 449 37.73 9.46 -6.75
N ALA A 450 38.21 8.24 -6.94
CA ALA A 450 39.60 8.00 -7.32
C ALA A 450 39.91 8.70 -8.66
N ARG A 451 41.02 9.46 -8.67
CA ARG A 451 41.49 10.19 -9.84
C ARG A 451 41.63 9.31 -11.08
N GLU A 452 42.16 8.10 -10.90
CA GLU A 452 42.36 7.09 -11.95
C GLU A 452 41.04 6.67 -12.61
N THR A 453 39.95 6.55 -11.82
CA THR A 453 38.61 6.23 -12.33
C THR A 453 38.10 7.33 -13.25
N LEU A 454 38.26 8.59 -12.83
CA LEU A 454 37.84 9.73 -13.63
C LEU A 454 38.67 9.85 -14.91
N GLU A 455 40.00 9.77 -14.81
CA GLU A 455 40.90 9.88 -15.97
C GLU A 455 40.62 8.79 -17.02
N THR A 456 40.39 7.55 -16.59
CA THR A 456 40.03 6.44 -17.48
C THR A 456 38.76 6.72 -18.29
N GLU A 457 37.69 7.21 -17.64
CA GLU A 457 36.44 7.51 -18.35
C GLU A 457 36.56 8.76 -19.23
N LEU A 458 37.33 9.77 -18.83
CA LEU A 458 37.61 10.94 -19.66
C LEU A 458 38.45 10.58 -20.91
N ASP A 459 39.37 9.63 -20.80
CA ASP A 459 40.11 9.10 -21.94
C ASP A 459 39.20 8.33 -22.90
N ARG A 460 38.25 7.55 -22.37
CA ARG A 460 37.20 6.93 -23.19
C ARG A 460 36.35 7.99 -23.90
N VAL A 461 36.02 9.10 -23.24
CA VAL A 461 35.32 10.23 -23.86
C VAL A 461 36.12 10.83 -25.00
N ARG A 462 37.43 11.08 -24.83
CA ARG A 462 38.31 11.60 -25.90
C ARG A 462 38.34 10.68 -27.12
N LYS A 463 38.30 9.36 -26.91
CA LYS A 463 38.20 8.38 -28.01
C LYS A 463 36.85 8.45 -28.72
N MET A 464 35.75 8.73 -28.02
CA MET A 464 34.40 8.88 -28.61
C MET A 464 34.20 10.23 -29.31
N VAL A 465 34.74 11.30 -28.74
CA VAL A 465 34.53 12.69 -29.19
C VAL A 465 35.89 13.32 -29.46
N PRO A 466 36.40 13.23 -30.71
CA PRO A 466 37.78 13.61 -31.00
C PRO A 466 38.00 15.13 -31.15
N ASP A 467 37.01 15.94 -31.56
CA ASP A 467 37.16 17.40 -31.68
C ASP A 467 36.72 18.09 -30.38
N ILE A 468 37.71 18.36 -29.52
CA ILE A 468 37.54 19.08 -28.25
C ILE A 468 38.50 20.27 -28.26
N ARG A 469 37.95 21.47 -28.17
CA ARG A 469 38.66 22.75 -28.23
C ARG A 469 38.64 23.41 -26.86
N LEU A 470 39.78 23.32 -26.19
CA LEU A 470 40.01 23.83 -24.84
C LEU A 470 40.65 25.23 -24.90
N ASN A 471 40.63 25.96 -23.78
CA ASN A 471 41.10 27.34 -23.70
C ASN A 471 40.40 28.28 -24.71
N GLN A 472 39.09 28.09 -24.90
CA GLN A 472 38.25 28.90 -25.77
C GLN A 472 37.15 29.58 -24.97
N ASP A 473 37.33 30.87 -24.67
CA ASP A 473 36.28 31.68 -24.04
C ASP A 473 35.17 31.97 -25.05
N ILE A 474 33.93 31.63 -24.68
CA ILE A 474 32.75 31.87 -25.52
C ILE A 474 32.26 33.31 -25.29
N THR A 475 32.89 34.24 -26.00
CA THR A 475 32.42 35.63 -26.07
C THR A 475 31.13 35.74 -26.90
N ALA A 476 30.43 36.87 -26.84
CA ALA A 476 29.23 37.10 -27.66
C ALA A 476 29.52 37.03 -29.18
N GLN A 477 30.72 37.43 -29.60
CA GLN A 477 31.15 37.32 -31.00
C GLN A 477 31.40 35.87 -31.38
N GLU A 478 32.04 35.11 -30.50
CA GLU A 478 32.34 33.71 -30.69
C GLU A 478 31.07 32.84 -30.71
N PHE A 479 30.13 33.12 -29.82
CA PHE A 479 28.80 32.51 -29.81
C PHE A 479 28.08 32.70 -31.15
N LYS A 480 28.08 33.93 -31.70
CA LYS A 480 27.49 34.23 -33.01
C LYS A 480 28.20 33.52 -34.16
N ARG A 481 29.53 33.35 -34.07
CA ARG A 481 30.33 32.63 -35.06
C ARG A 481 29.96 31.15 -35.07
N ILE A 482 30.01 30.51 -33.91
CA ILE A 482 29.71 29.09 -33.73
C ILE A 482 28.28 28.77 -34.16
N THR A 483 27.29 29.56 -33.73
CA THR A 483 25.88 29.34 -34.11
C THR A 483 25.58 29.49 -35.60
N ARG A 484 26.48 30.10 -36.39
CA ARG A 484 26.37 30.19 -37.86
C ARG A 484 27.07 29.03 -38.58
N GLU A 485 28.13 28.49 -38.01
CA GLU A 485 28.97 27.45 -38.62
C GLU A 485 28.44 26.02 -38.39
N PHE A 486 27.61 25.82 -37.37
CA PHE A 486 27.10 24.51 -36.98
C PHE A 486 25.59 24.41 -37.24
N ASP A 487 25.10 23.20 -37.52
CA ASP A 487 23.67 22.96 -37.74
C ASP A 487 22.85 23.25 -36.46
N PHE A 488 23.40 22.86 -35.32
CA PHE A 488 22.82 23.05 -33.98
C PHE A 488 23.89 23.44 -32.96
N THR A 489 23.48 24.07 -31.87
CA THR A 489 24.34 24.46 -30.75
C THR A 489 23.71 24.05 -29.42
N VAL A 490 24.50 23.51 -28.51
CA VAL A 490 24.08 23.15 -27.15
C VAL A 490 24.90 23.94 -26.14
N VAL A 491 24.23 24.76 -25.33
CA VAL A 491 24.82 25.53 -24.24
C VAL A 491 24.82 24.71 -22.96
N ALA A 492 26.01 24.29 -22.53
CA ALA A 492 26.26 23.45 -21.37
C ALA A 492 27.38 24.04 -20.47
N THR A 493 27.46 25.38 -20.41
CA THR A 493 28.55 26.12 -19.73
C THR A 493 28.51 26.01 -18.21
N GLY A 494 27.40 25.50 -17.66
CA GLY A 494 27.15 25.37 -16.23
C GLY A 494 26.93 26.72 -15.53
N ALA A 495 26.84 26.67 -14.21
CA ALA A 495 26.83 27.85 -13.35
C ALA A 495 28.21 28.00 -12.69
N LYS A 496 28.91 29.10 -12.98
CA LYS A 496 30.29 29.35 -12.51
C LYS A 496 30.39 30.56 -11.57
N LYS A 497 29.48 31.52 -11.68
CA LYS A 497 29.51 32.75 -10.88
C LYS A 497 28.90 32.47 -9.50
N PRO A 498 29.69 32.55 -8.41
CA PRO A 498 29.17 32.26 -7.07
C PRO A 498 28.17 33.34 -6.65
N ARG A 499 27.12 32.93 -5.93
CA ARG A 499 26.26 33.88 -5.23
C ARG A 499 26.95 34.30 -3.94
N MET A 500 27.19 35.59 -3.79
CA MET A 500 27.75 36.19 -2.60
C MET A 500 26.67 36.98 -1.85
N LEU A 501 26.77 37.02 -0.52
CA LEU A 501 25.85 37.79 0.33
C LEU A 501 26.19 39.28 0.26
N PRO A 502 25.19 40.18 0.18
CA PRO A 502 25.43 41.62 0.20
C PRO A 502 25.60 42.13 1.65
N VAL A 503 26.60 41.63 2.36
CA VAL A 503 26.91 41.98 3.77
C VAL A 503 28.27 42.66 3.88
N PRO A 504 28.48 43.56 4.87
CA PRO A 504 29.79 44.11 5.15
C PRO A 504 30.82 43.01 5.43
N GLY A 505 32.04 43.15 4.90
CA GLY A 505 33.15 42.22 5.11
C GLY A 505 33.13 40.96 4.25
N ILE A 506 32.21 40.85 3.28
CA ILE A 506 32.09 39.68 2.39
C ILE A 506 33.37 39.33 1.63
N GLU A 507 34.21 40.32 1.35
CA GLU A 507 35.52 40.18 0.70
C GLU A 507 36.51 39.30 1.48
N ARG A 508 36.22 39.02 2.75
CA ARG A 508 37.01 38.14 3.62
C ARG A 508 36.63 36.66 3.47
N ALA A 509 35.49 36.38 2.85
CA ALA A 509 35.05 35.02 2.59
C ALA A 509 35.49 34.55 1.21
N VAL A 510 35.72 33.24 1.09
CA VAL A 510 35.96 32.58 -0.20
C VAL A 510 34.70 31.85 -0.64
N SER A 511 34.48 31.72 -1.95
CA SER A 511 33.40 30.87 -2.44
C SER A 511 33.74 29.38 -2.26
N ALA A 512 32.71 28.53 -2.16
CA ALA A 512 32.90 27.09 -2.07
C ALA A 512 33.70 26.51 -3.25
N ASN A 513 33.47 27.02 -4.47
CA ASN A 513 34.19 26.57 -5.65
C ASN A 513 35.69 26.93 -5.58
N GLU A 514 36.03 28.14 -5.14
CA GLU A 514 37.43 28.56 -4.94
C GLU A 514 38.10 27.72 -3.86
N PHE A 515 37.41 27.49 -2.73
CA PHE A 515 37.93 26.67 -1.64
C PHE A 515 38.21 25.23 -2.09
N LEU A 516 37.26 24.58 -2.77
CA LEU A 516 37.41 23.20 -3.23
C LEU A 516 38.49 23.06 -4.32
N ALA A 517 38.58 24.04 -5.23
CA ALA A 517 39.64 24.06 -6.24
C ALA A 517 41.03 24.23 -5.59
N ALA A 518 41.14 25.08 -4.57
CA ALA A 518 42.38 25.26 -3.82
C ALA A 518 42.73 24.02 -2.98
N ALA A 519 41.74 23.37 -2.36
CA ALA A 519 41.92 22.17 -1.53
C ALA A 519 42.55 21.00 -2.30
N LYS A 520 42.37 20.94 -3.63
CA LYS A 520 42.99 19.94 -4.50
C LYS A 520 44.48 20.16 -4.77
N GLN A 521 45.02 21.34 -4.48
CA GLN A 521 46.44 21.61 -4.69
C GLN A 521 47.28 20.94 -3.59
N GLU A 522 48.47 20.47 -3.96
CA GLU A 522 49.42 19.94 -2.98
C GLU A 522 49.81 21.02 -1.97
N GLY A 523 49.80 20.69 -0.68
CA GLY A 523 50.12 21.62 0.40
C GLY A 523 49.03 22.65 0.73
N ALA A 524 47.80 22.46 0.25
CA ALA A 524 46.66 23.27 0.68
C ALA A 524 46.50 23.26 2.21
N VAL A 525 46.08 24.40 2.78
CA VAL A 525 45.81 24.56 4.21
C VAL A 525 44.52 25.35 4.40
N CYS A 526 43.83 25.12 5.51
CA CYS A 526 42.70 25.93 5.95
C CYS A 526 42.91 26.44 7.38
N GLY A 527 42.10 27.43 7.79
CA GLY A 527 42.06 27.86 9.19
C GLY A 527 41.61 26.75 10.14
N ARG A 528 41.90 26.90 11.43
CA ARG A 528 41.54 25.92 12.47
C ARG A 528 40.04 25.99 12.80
N ARG A 529 39.44 27.18 12.68
CA ARG A 529 38.00 27.43 12.84
C ARG A 529 37.38 27.80 11.50
N VAL A 530 36.43 27.02 11.02
CA VAL A 530 35.81 27.20 9.70
C VAL A 530 34.31 27.41 9.85
N VAL A 531 33.79 28.48 9.24
CA VAL A 531 32.36 28.72 9.11
C VAL A 531 31.95 28.61 7.65
N ILE A 532 30.96 27.77 7.37
CA ILE A 532 30.41 27.54 6.05
C ILE A 532 28.99 28.12 6.01
N ILE A 533 28.79 29.14 5.18
CA ILE A 533 27.50 29.79 4.99
C ILE A 533 26.77 29.10 3.83
N GLY A 534 25.79 28.26 4.15
CA GLY A 534 25.05 27.40 3.23
C GLY A 534 25.26 25.92 3.55
N ALA A 535 24.17 25.22 3.88
CA ALA A 535 24.20 23.83 4.34
C ALA A 535 23.58 22.84 3.33
N GLY A 536 24.01 22.95 2.06
CA GLY A 536 23.74 21.98 1.00
C GLY A 536 24.89 20.98 0.81
N ASN A 537 24.74 20.03 -0.14
CA ASN A 537 25.75 18.99 -0.40
C ASN A 537 27.15 19.56 -0.72
N VAL A 538 27.24 20.68 -1.46
CA VAL A 538 28.52 21.36 -1.73
C VAL A 538 29.14 21.90 -0.45
N GLY A 539 28.33 22.43 0.48
CA GLY A 539 28.80 22.83 1.81
C GLY A 539 29.34 21.65 2.62
N CYS A 540 28.72 20.46 2.49
CA CYS A 540 29.23 19.25 3.12
C CYS A 540 30.57 18.80 2.52
N ASP A 541 30.75 18.92 1.21
CA ASP A 541 32.06 18.65 0.58
C ASP A 541 33.13 19.63 1.10
N VAL A 542 32.79 20.92 1.26
CA VAL A 542 33.68 21.91 1.90
C VAL A 542 34.02 21.51 3.33
N ALA A 543 33.05 21.03 4.12
CA ALA A 543 33.27 20.60 5.49
C ALA A 543 34.26 19.42 5.58
N THR A 544 34.05 18.38 4.76
CA THR A 544 34.93 17.21 4.73
C THR A 544 36.35 17.58 4.29
N GLU A 545 36.49 18.46 3.29
CA GLU A 545 37.81 18.92 2.85
C GLU A 545 38.47 19.85 3.87
N ALA A 546 37.72 20.73 4.54
CA ALA A 546 38.25 21.54 5.63
C ALA A 546 38.78 20.66 6.76
N SER A 547 38.06 19.60 7.14
CA SER A 547 38.51 18.62 8.12
C SER A 547 39.83 17.94 7.67
N ARG A 548 39.91 17.49 6.41
CA ARG A 548 41.13 16.92 5.82
C ARG A 548 42.32 17.89 5.86
N LEU A 549 42.06 19.19 5.68
CA LEU A 549 43.07 20.25 5.69
C LEU A 549 43.44 20.74 7.11
N GLY A 550 42.86 20.15 8.17
CA GLY A 550 43.24 20.41 9.56
C GLY A 550 42.31 21.35 10.34
N ALA A 551 41.10 21.61 9.85
CA ALA A 551 40.08 22.32 10.63
C ALA A 551 39.69 21.51 11.88
N GLU A 552 39.66 22.16 13.04
CA GLU A 552 39.24 21.57 14.32
C GLU A 552 37.77 21.84 14.64
N THR A 553 37.26 22.99 14.20
CA THR A 553 35.85 23.36 14.40
C THR A 553 35.25 23.76 13.06
N ILE A 554 34.12 23.13 12.73
CA ILE A 554 33.42 23.34 11.46
C ILE A 554 31.96 23.63 11.77
N SER A 555 31.53 24.85 11.49
CA SER A 555 30.16 25.31 11.71
C SER A 555 29.49 25.60 10.38
N MET A 556 28.44 24.87 10.07
CA MET A 556 27.61 25.05 8.88
C MET A 556 26.34 25.79 9.26
N ILE A 557 26.15 26.99 8.71
CA ILE A 557 24.99 27.83 9.02
C ILE A 557 24.11 28.02 7.80
N ASP A 558 22.80 28.05 7.99
CA ASP A 558 21.83 28.28 6.91
C ASP A 558 20.61 29.06 7.41
N VAL A 559 19.99 29.83 6.51
CA VAL A 559 18.76 30.59 6.79
C VAL A 559 17.53 29.67 6.84
N GLN A 560 17.62 28.50 6.21
CA GLN A 560 16.57 27.49 6.14
C GLN A 560 17.07 26.14 6.64
N LYS A 561 16.16 25.16 6.76
CA LYS A 561 16.54 23.79 7.09
C LYS A 561 17.58 23.29 6.06
N PRO A 562 18.72 22.71 6.51
CA PRO A 562 19.77 22.22 5.61
C PRO A 562 19.22 21.35 4.48
N ALA A 563 19.61 21.69 3.25
CA ALA A 563 19.24 20.95 2.05
C ALA A 563 20.11 19.70 1.84
N ALA A 564 21.20 19.55 2.61
CA ALA A 564 22.09 18.39 2.53
C ALA A 564 21.40 17.09 2.97
N PHE A 565 21.68 16.00 2.26
CA PHE A 565 21.12 14.68 2.51
C PHE A 565 22.09 13.56 2.09
N GLY A 566 21.82 12.34 2.55
CA GLY A 566 22.57 11.16 2.16
C GLY A 566 24.01 11.17 2.67
N LYS A 567 24.89 10.50 1.91
CA LYS A 567 26.27 10.25 2.32
C LYS A 567 27.06 11.54 2.53
N GLU A 568 26.83 12.57 1.73
CA GLU A 568 27.50 13.86 1.89
C GLU A 568 27.27 14.46 3.27
N ARG A 569 26.04 14.39 3.77
CA ARG A 569 25.71 14.86 5.11
C ARG A 569 26.32 13.96 6.19
N GLU A 570 26.23 12.64 6.02
CA GLU A 570 26.80 11.67 6.96
C GLU A 570 28.32 11.86 7.11
N ASP A 571 29.04 12.07 6.01
CA ASP A 571 30.49 12.30 6.01
C ASP A 571 30.84 13.63 6.71
N ALA A 572 30.07 14.70 6.47
CA ALA A 572 30.27 15.99 7.16
C ALA A 572 30.02 15.88 8.68
N GLU A 573 28.95 15.20 9.09
CA GLU A 573 28.65 14.93 10.50
C GLU A 573 29.75 14.07 11.15
N ALA A 574 30.26 13.05 10.44
CA ALA A 574 31.36 12.19 10.92
C ALA A 574 32.68 12.95 11.11
N CYS A 575 32.93 13.98 10.32
CA CYS A 575 34.06 14.90 10.46
C CYS A 575 33.86 15.96 11.56
N GLY A 576 32.74 15.94 12.28
CA GLY A 576 32.45 16.87 13.39
C GLY A 576 31.81 18.19 12.96
N ALA A 577 31.29 18.30 11.73
CA ALA A 577 30.58 19.49 11.30
C ALA A 577 29.25 19.66 12.05
N THR A 578 29.03 20.86 12.58
CA THR A 578 27.78 21.21 13.28
C THR A 578 26.86 22.01 12.36
N PHE A 579 25.56 21.75 12.41
CA PHE A 579 24.57 22.41 11.57
C PHE A 579 23.69 23.33 12.42
N ALA A 580 23.61 24.62 12.06
CA ALA A 580 22.77 25.60 12.74
C ALA A 580 21.82 26.30 11.74
N TRP A 581 20.55 26.37 12.10
CA TRP A 581 19.51 27.09 11.37
C TRP A 581 18.34 27.44 12.31
N PRO A 582 17.57 28.52 12.04
CA PRO A 582 17.84 29.55 11.05
C PRO A 582 18.91 30.54 11.53
N CYS A 583 19.94 30.77 10.73
CA CYS A 583 21.02 31.72 11.00
C CYS A 583 21.12 32.74 9.87
N PHE A 584 21.07 34.03 10.20
CA PHE A 584 21.19 35.13 9.23
C PHE A 584 22.48 35.90 9.49
N THR A 585 23.37 35.94 8.52
CA THR A 585 24.63 36.69 8.60
C THR A 585 24.37 38.20 8.52
N HIS A 586 24.90 38.95 9.50
CA HIS A 586 24.89 40.41 9.53
C HIS A 586 26.14 41.00 8.85
N GLU A 587 27.32 40.55 9.28
CA GLU A 587 28.63 40.97 8.74
C GLU A 587 29.70 39.89 8.95
N ILE A 588 30.82 40.01 8.24
CA ILE A 588 32.01 39.17 8.40
C ILE A 588 33.16 40.04 8.88
N THR A 589 33.77 39.68 10.00
CA THR A 589 34.83 40.45 10.67
C THR A 589 36.14 39.66 10.68
N ASP A 590 37.22 40.28 11.20
CA ASP A 590 38.49 39.58 11.45
C ASP A 590 38.39 38.43 12.47
N GLN A 591 37.35 38.42 13.31
CA GLN A 591 37.16 37.37 14.33
C GLN A 591 36.23 36.24 13.87
N GLY A 592 35.44 36.45 12.80
CA GLY A 592 34.48 35.46 12.30
C GLY A 592 33.19 36.09 11.79
N VAL A 593 32.09 35.33 11.87
CA VAL A 593 30.79 35.70 11.31
C VAL A 593 29.85 36.21 12.41
N VAL A 594 29.38 37.44 12.28
CA VAL A 594 28.38 38.02 13.19
C VAL A 594 26.99 37.76 12.62
N LEU A 595 26.10 37.18 13.42
CA LEU A 595 24.71 36.94 13.06
C LEU A 595 23.82 38.15 13.39
N ASN A 596 22.64 38.22 12.78
CA ASN A 596 21.62 39.23 13.12
C ASN A 596 21.14 39.15 14.58
N SER A 597 21.35 38.01 15.25
CA SER A 597 21.10 37.86 16.69
C SER A 597 22.11 38.62 17.57
N GLY A 598 23.22 39.11 17.00
CA GLY A 598 24.36 39.67 17.72
C GLY A 598 25.38 38.61 18.17
N GLU A 599 25.13 37.34 17.91
CA GLU A 599 26.07 36.24 18.19
C GLU A 599 27.25 36.26 17.21
N LEU A 600 28.47 36.12 17.75
CA LEU A 600 29.69 35.94 16.96
C LEU A 600 30.03 34.45 16.90
N ILE A 601 30.10 33.91 15.68
CA ILE A 601 30.68 32.60 15.42
C ILE A 601 32.13 32.81 15.00
N GLU A 602 33.07 32.43 15.87
CA GLU A 602 34.49 32.59 15.61
C GLU A 602 34.95 31.77 14.41
N ALA A 603 35.71 32.39 13.50
CA ALA A 603 36.20 31.73 12.29
C ALA A 603 37.53 32.32 11.82
N ASP A 604 38.46 31.44 11.45
CA ASP A 604 39.69 31.80 10.75
C ASP A 604 39.50 31.72 9.22
N THR A 605 38.51 30.95 8.77
CA THR A 605 38.14 30.80 7.36
C THR A 605 36.63 30.81 7.22
N VAL A 606 36.11 31.67 6.34
CA VAL A 606 34.68 31.73 6.03
C VAL A 606 34.46 31.32 4.58
N VAL A 607 33.61 30.33 4.36
CA VAL A 607 33.28 29.81 3.02
C VAL A 607 31.82 30.05 2.71
N VAL A 608 31.52 30.62 1.55
CA VAL A 608 30.13 30.85 1.09
C VAL A 608 29.73 29.78 0.08
N SER A 609 28.66 29.04 0.39
CA SER A 609 28.13 27.88 -0.35
C SER A 609 26.62 27.99 -0.58
N ILE A 610 26.15 29.17 -1.00
CA ILE A 610 24.71 29.45 -1.24
C ILE A 610 24.28 29.31 -2.72
N GLY A 611 25.09 28.59 -3.50
CA GLY A 611 24.83 28.25 -4.90
C GLY A 611 25.47 29.20 -5.92
N ASP A 612 25.44 28.78 -7.19
CA ASP A 612 26.02 29.50 -8.32
C ASP A 612 24.92 30.00 -9.28
N VAL A 613 25.25 31.00 -10.10
CA VAL A 613 24.47 31.42 -11.26
C VAL A 613 25.28 31.28 -12.55
N PRO A 614 24.64 30.98 -13.69
CA PRO A 614 25.33 30.94 -14.96
C PRO A 614 25.59 32.35 -15.48
N GLU A 615 26.66 32.47 -16.25
CA GLU A 615 26.94 33.66 -17.04
C GLU A 615 26.20 33.54 -18.36
N VAL A 616 25.34 34.51 -18.67
CA VAL A 616 24.45 34.47 -19.84
C VAL A 616 24.63 35.67 -20.76
N ASP A 617 25.54 36.59 -20.43
CA ASP A 617 25.74 37.85 -21.16
C ASP A 617 26.31 37.67 -22.57
N PHE A 618 26.92 36.51 -22.84
CA PHE A 618 27.40 36.15 -24.18
C PHE A 618 26.26 35.74 -25.14
N LEU A 619 25.07 35.47 -24.64
CA LEU A 619 23.92 35.06 -25.44
C LEU A 619 23.33 36.25 -26.22
N GLY A 620 22.78 35.97 -27.40
CA GLY A 620 22.01 36.96 -28.16
C GLY A 620 20.58 37.13 -27.64
N GLN A 621 19.89 38.19 -28.08
CA GLN A 621 18.47 38.46 -27.74
C GLN A 621 17.49 37.35 -28.18
N GLU A 622 17.93 36.43 -29.04
CA GLU A 622 17.13 35.31 -29.52
C GLU A 622 16.98 34.18 -28.49
N VAL A 623 17.79 34.17 -27.42
CA VAL A 623 17.74 33.16 -26.34
C VAL A 623 17.16 33.81 -25.08
N ALA A 624 15.94 33.39 -24.73
CA ALA A 624 15.24 33.91 -23.57
C ALA A 624 15.90 33.46 -22.27
N THR A 625 16.05 34.39 -21.33
CA THR A 625 16.55 34.14 -19.98
C THR A 625 15.53 34.59 -18.94
N ARG A 626 15.54 33.95 -17.77
CA ARG A 626 14.70 34.32 -16.62
C ARG A 626 15.47 34.11 -15.34
N ASN A 627 15.56 35.15 -14.51
CA ASN A 627 16.29 35.13 -13.23
C ASN A 627 17.76 34.67 -13.38
N GLY A 628 18.40 35.04 -14.49
CA GLY A 628 19.79 34.66 -14.80
C GLY A 628 19.96 33.28 -15.41
N PHE A 629 18.91 32.48 -15.62
CA PHE A 629 19.00 31.15 -16.24
C PHE A 629 18.39 31.12 -17.66
N ILE A 630 18.85 30.21 -18.51
CA ILE A 630 18.30 30.02 -19.87
C ILE A 630 16.95 29.30 -19.78
N VAL A 631 15.94 29.82 -20.48
CA VAL A 631 14.61 29.20 -20.57
C VAL A 631 14.58 28.17 -21.69
N VAL A 632 14.10 26.96 -21.38
CA VAL A 632 13.97 25.84 -22.32
C VAL A 632 12.62 25.15 -22.23
N ASP A 633 12.25 24.42 -23.27
CA ASP A 633 11.12 23.48 -23.28
C ASP A 633 11.48 22.10 -22.70
N GLY A 634 10.52 21.16 -22.73
CA GLY A 634 10.71 19.79 -22.21
C GLY A 634 11.78 18.95 -22.93
N PHE A 635 12.28 19.42 -24.08
CA PHE A 635 13.34 18.79 -24.87
C PHE A 635 14.66 19.55 -24.79
N ASN A 636 14.78 20.46 -23.81
CA ASN A 636 15.97 21.30 -23.61
C ASN A 636 16.22 22.30 -24.76
N ARG A 637 15.22 22.59 -25.61
CA ARG A 637 15.31 23.56 -26.70
C ARG A 637 15.00 24.96 -26.19
N THR A 638 15.79 25.95 -26.60
CA THR A 638 15.58 27.36 -26.22
C THR A 638 14.52 28.04 -27.11
N SER A 639 14.31 29.35 -26.93
CA SER A 639 13.49 30.16 -27.83
C SER A 639 14.03 30.21 -29.28
N ASN A 640 15.32 29.92 -29.50
CA ASN A 640 15.86 29.68 -30.84
C ASN A 640 15.88 28.17 -31.12
N LYS A 641 15.20 27.75 -32.20
CA LYS A 641 15.02 26.33 -32.56
C LYS A 641 16.32 25.56 -32.86
N ARG A 642 17.42 26.26 -33.17
CA ARG A 642 18.75 25.64 -33.40
C ARG A 642 19.62 25.58 -32.14
N ILE A 643 19.16 26.17 -31.04
CA ILE A 643 19.94 26.30 -29.81
C ILE A 643 19.23 25.56 -28.68
N PHE A 644 19.98 24.68 -28.03
CA PHE A 644 19.56 23.91 -26.86
C PHE A 644 20.37 24.36 -25.65
N ALA A 645 19.85 24.16 -24.44
CA ALA A 645 20.58 24.43 -23.20
C ALA A 645 20.29 23.38 -22.14
N ILE A 646 21.30 23.01 -21.36
CA ILE A 646 21.25 21.90 -20.40
C ILE A 646 22.06 22.17 -19.12
N GLY A 647 21.81 21.37 -18.10
CA GLY A 647 22.55 21.40 -16.83
C GLY A 647 22.32 22.70 -16.05
N ASP A 648 23.30 23.06 -15.22
CA ASP A 648 23.21 24.20 -14.30
C ASP A 648 22.97 25.56 -14.97
N THR A 649 23.19 25.68 -16.29
CA THR A 649 22.85 26.89 -17.06
C THR A 649 21.33 27.10 -17.19
N VAL A 650 20.54 26.03 -17.08
CA VAL A 650 19.08 26.06 -17.11
C VAL A 650 18.49 26.08 -15.70
N ALA A 651 18.98 25.19 -14.84
CA ALA A 651 18.58 25.12 -13.44
C ALA A 651 19.61 24.29 -12.65
N PRO A 652 19.89 24.62 -11.37
CA PRO A 652 20.70 23.78 -10.51
C PRO A 652 20.09 22.39 -10.34
N GLY A 653 20.92 21.34 -10.34
CA GLY A 653 20.47 19.96 -10.17
C GLY A 653 21.59 18.98 -9.85
N LEU A 654 21.28 17.69 -9.87
CA LEU A 654 22.28 16.63 -9.71
C LEU A 654 23.10 16.47 -10.99
N ILE A 655 24.30 15.88 -10.84
CA ILE A 655 25.15 15.52 -12.00
C ILE A 655 24.39 14.60 -12.97
N THR A 656 23.55 13.69 -12.45
CA THR A 656 22.72 12.81 -13.29
C THR A 656 21.62 13.55 -14.04
N ASP A 657 21.11 14.68 -13.51
CA ASP A 657 20.16 15.53 -14.22
C ASP A 657 20.81 16.18 -15.43
N ALA A 658 22.05 16.69 -15.27
CA ALA A 658 22.82 17.26 -16.36
C ALA A 658 23.14 16.23 -17.47
N ILE A 659 23.55 15.01 -17.09
CA ILE A 659 23.79 13.90 -18.03
C ILE A 659 22.48 13.51 -18.74
N GLY A 660 21.38 13.36 -17.98
CA GLY A 660 20.07 13.05 -18.56
C GLY A 660 19.58 14.13 -19.53
N ALA A 661 19.78 15.41 -19.20
CA ALA A 661 19.47 16.53 -20.08
C ALA A 661 20.32 16.51 -21.36
N GLY A 662 21.61 16.18 -21.26
CA GLY A 662 22.48 16.06 -22.42
C GLY A 662 22.04 14.95 -23.38
N LYS A 663 21.65 13.79 -22.86
CA LYS A 663 21.05 12.72 -23.66
C LYS A 663 19.74 13.17 -24.33
N ARG A 664 18.83 13.80 -23.58
CA ARG A 664 17.55 14.28 -24.14
C ARG A 664 17.75 15.32 -25.24
N ALA A 665 18.67 16.27 -25.05
CA ALA A 665 19.00 17.24 -26.08
C ALA A 665 19.56 16.57 -27.34
N ALA A 666 20.46 15.59 -27.19
CA ALA A 666 21.00 14.83 -28.31
C ALA A 666 19.92 14.00 -29.05
N ASP A 667 19.00 13.38 -28.31
CA ASP A 667 17.86 12.64 -28.90
C ASP A 667 16.90 13.59 -29.66
N ALA A 668 16.64 14.78 -29.10
CA ALA A 668 15.81 15.78 -29.76
C ALA A 668 16.47 16.35 -31.03
N ILE A 669 17.78 16.62 -30.99
CA ILE A 669 18.54 17.08 -32.16
C ILE A 669 18.54 16.01 -33.27
N ASP A 670 18.78 14.74 -32.94
CA ASP A 670 18.70 13.63 -33.90
C ASP A 670 17.31 13.52 -34.55
N ALA A 671 16.24 13.63 -33.75
CA ALA A 671 14.87 13.63 -34.28
C ALA A 671 14.65 14.78 -35.28
N VAL A 672 15.06 16.00 -34.93
CA VAL A 672 14.93 17.18 -35.81
C VAL A 672 15.77 17.02 -37.08
N ILE A 673 17.00 16.50 -36.99
CA ILE A 673 17.86 16.20 -38.14
C ILE A 673 17.18 15.19 -39.07
N ALA A 674 16.50 14.20 -38.51
CA ALA A 674 15.74 13.20 -39.24
C ALA A 674 14.38 13.70 -39.77
N GLY A 675 14.04 14.99 -39.58
CA GLY A 675 12.78 15.57 -40.02
C GLY A 675 11.57 15.14 -39.20
N ARG A 676 11.78 14.66 -37.96
CA ARG A 676 10.73 14.23 -37.02
C ARG A 676 10.62 15.23 -35.87
N GLU A 677 9.42 15.35 -35.30
CA GLU A 677 9.26 16.07 -34.04
C GLU A 677 9.88 15.26 -32.89
N PRO A 678 10.56 15.90 -31.93
CA PRO A 678 11.05 15.23 -30.74
C PRO A 678 9.92 14.60 -29.93
N GLU A 679 10.11 13.34 -29.54
CA GLU A 679 9.18 12.62 -28.66
C GLU A 679 9.90 12.18 -27.39
N MET A 680 9.15 12.07 -26.29
CA MET A 680 9.70 11.49 -25.05
C MET A 680 9.99 10.00 -25.29
N ALA A 681 11.25 9.60 -25.15
CA ALA A 681 11.72 8.27 -25.53
C ALA A 681 11.04 7.08 -24.84
N ASP A 682 10.46 7.28 -23.64
CA ASP A 682 9.77 6.21 -22.91
C ASP A 682 8.61 6.75 -22.07
N THR A 683 7.39 6.63 -22.61
CA THR A 683 6.12 7.10 -22.03
C THR A 683 5.46 6.10 -21.08
N ARG A 684 6.08 4.94 -20.82
CA ARG A 684 5.52 3.93 -19.93
C ARG A 684 5.39 4.48 -18.51
N LEU A 685 4.25 4.18 -17.89
CA LEU A 685 3.99 4.47 -16.48
C LEU A 685 4.85 3.58 -15.58
N PRO A 686 5.23 4.04 -14.38
CA PRO A 686 5.87 3.18 -13.40
C PRO A 686 4.93 2.04 -12.98
N ILE A 687 5.47 0.83 -12.82
CA ILE A 687 4.70 -0.29 -12.28
C ILE A 687 4.34 -0.01 -10.81
N ASP A 688 3.11 -0.35 -10.42
CA ASP A 688 2.73 -0.32 -9.01
C ASP A 688 3.55 -1.35 -8.24
N LYS A 689 4.24 -0.87 -7.19
CA LYS A 689 5.06 -1.69 -6.30
C LYS A 689 4.26 -2.79 -5.62
N SER A 690 2.95 -2.60 -5.41
CA SER A 690 2.05 -3.60 -4.80
C SER A 690 1.90 -4.87 -5.65
N ARG A 691 2.22 -4.80 -6.95
CA ARG A 691 2.19 -5.95 -7.87
C ARG A 691 3.41 -6.85 -7.75
N ILE A 692 4.46 -6.43 -7.04
CA ILE A 692 5.74 -7.14 -6.96
C ILE A 692 5.73 -8.05 -5.73
N SER A 693 5.85 -9.35 -5.95
CA SER A 693 5.96 -10.33 -4.87
C SER A 693 7.42 -10.44 -4.43
N LEU A 694 7.72 -10.09 -3.18
CA LEU A 694 9.07 -10.07 -2.63
C LEU A 694 9.41 -11.32 -1.81
N GLU A 695 8.45 -12.22 -1.61
CA GLU A 695 8.54 -13.45 -0.80
C GLU A 695 9.56 -14.46 -1.35
N TYR A 696 10.01 -14.24 -2.59
CA TYR A 696 11.03 -15.06 -3.26
C TYR A 696 12.48 -14.63 -2.99
N PHE A 697 12.69 -13.54 -2.24
CA PHE A 697 14.01 -12.94 -2.05
C PHE A 697 14.43 -12.96 -0.58
N ASP A 698 15.74 -13.05 -0.33
CA ASP A 698 16.26 -13.23 1.03
C ASP A 698 16.38 -11.89 1.80
N PRO A 699 15.57 -11.68 2.87
CA PRO A 699 15.63 -10.47 3.68
C PRO A 699 16.88 -10.41 4.60
N SER A 700 17.60 -11.51 4.75
CA SER A 700 18.80 -11.59 5.60
C SER A 700 20.02 -10.92 4.96
N ILE A 701 20.04 -10.80 3.62
CA ILE A 701 21.12 -10.18 2.86
C ILE A 701 21.25 -8.69 3.24
N LYS A 702 22.40 -8.30 3.78
CA LYS A 702 22.73 -6.91 4.16
C LYS A 702 23.63 -6.18 3.17
N SER A 703 24.37 -6.93 2.36
CA SER A 703 25.25 -6.41 1.32
C SER A 703 25.34 -7.41 0.17
N TYR A 704 25.81 -6.93 -0.98
CA TYR A 704 26.05 -7.76 -2.15
C TYR A 704 27.54 -7.77 -2.45
N ASP A 705 28.12 -8.96 -2.56
CA ASP A 705 29.56 -9.14 -2.77
C ASP A 705 29.93 -9.35 -4.25
N SER A 706 28.94 -9.68 -5.10
CA SER A 706 29.14 -9.89 -6.54
C SER A 706 27.95 -9.40 -7.37
N LEU A 707 28.18 -9.24 -8.68
CA LEU A 707 27.13 -8.91 -9.65
C LEU A 707 26.07 -10.01 -9.74
N ASP A 708 26.48 -11.28 -9.74
CA ASP A 708 25.56 -12.41 -9.85
C ASP A 708 24.62 -12.52 -8.64
N MET A 709 25.18 -12.37 -7.43
CA MET A 709 24.41 -12.36 -6.19
C MET A 709 23.37 -11.22 -6.22
N CYS A 710 23.80 -10.02 -6.60
CA CYS A 710 22.90 -8.87 -6.68
C CYS A 710 21.85 -9.01 -7.79
N GLY A 711 22.22 -9.58 -8.94
CA GLY A 711 21.34 -9.82 -10.07
C GLY A 711 20.24 -10.83 -9.74
N GLY A 712 20.62 -11.93 -9.07
CA GLY A 712 19.70 -12.95 -8.56
C GLY A 712 18.59 -12.36 -7.70
N GLU A 713 18.99 -11.42 -6.83
CA GLU A 713 18.15 -10.73 -5.85
C GLU A 713 17.29 -9.57 -6.41
N CYS A 714 17.41 -9.27 -7.71
CA CYS A 714 16.63 -8.24 -8.39
C CYS A 714 15.23 -8.74 -8.79
N ALA A 715 14.15 -8.20 -8.24
CA ALA A 715 12.79 -8.60 -8.58
C ALA A 715 12.36 -8.39 -10.06
N SER A 716 13.14 -7.65 -10.85
CA SER A 716 12.83 -7.32 -12.25
C SER A 716 11.42 -6.74 -12.44
N CYS A 717 11.08 -5.76 -11.61
CA CYS A 717 9.77 -5.11 -11.63
C CYS A 717 9.37 -4.67 -13.05
N GLY A 718 8.25 -5.19 -13.55
CA GLY A 718 7.74 -4.88 -14.88
C GLY A 718 8.37 -5.66 -16.04
N ARG A 719 9.32 -6.59 -15.79
CA ARG A 719 9.92 -7.46 -16.81
C ARG A 719 9.94 -8.92 -16.37
N CYS A 720 9.53 -9.82 -17.25
CA CYS A 720 9.55 -11.26 -17.01
C CYS A 720 10.97 -11.78 -16.74
N ARG A 721 11.06 -12.68 -15.75
CA ARG A 721 12.29 -13.38 -15.37
C ARG A 721 12.46 -14.74 -16.04
N ASP A 722 11.51 -15.15 -16.88
CA ASP A 722 11.41 -16.50 -17.43
C ASP A 722 11.52 -17.63 -16.38
N CYS A 723 10.94 -17.42 -15.20
CA CYS A 723 11.09 -18.33 -14.06
C CYS A 723 10.13 -19.52 -14.06
N HIS A 724 9.24 -19.64 -15.05
CA HIS A 724 8.22 -20.71 -15.18
C HIS A 724 7.23 -20.87 -14.00
N ILE A 725 7.31 -20.05 -12.94
CA ILE A 725 6.42 -20.12 -11.77
C ILE A 725 4.94 -20.06 -12.18
N CYS A 726 4.59 -19.21 -13.14
CA CYS A 726 3.19 -19.08 -13.58
C CYS A 726 2.66 -20.31 -14.33
N GLU A 727 3.52 -21.09 -14.99
CA GLU A 727 3.14 -22.39 -15.58
C GLU A 727 2.95 -23.43 -14.48
N THR A 728 3.92 -23.54 -13.57
CA THR A 728 3.90 -24.52 -12.48
C THR A 728 2.73 -24.34 -11.51
N VAL A 729 2.36 -23.10 -11.19
CA VAL A 729 1.27 -22.80 -10.24
C VAL A 729 -0.12 -22.87 -10.86
N CYS A 730 -0.22 -23.01 -12.20
CA CYS A 730 -1.51 -23.01 -12.87
C CYS A 730 -2.26 -24.33 -12.61
N PRO A 731 -3.40 -24.32 -11.90
CA PRO A 731 -4.09 -25.57 -11.54
C PRO A 731 -4.63 -26.34 -12.75
N GLU A 732 -4.95 -25.62 -13.83
CA GLU A 732 -5.55 -26.19 -15.05
C GLU A 732 -4.51 -26.38 -16.17
N GLY A 733 -3.23 -26.08 -15.93
CA GLY A 733 -2.21 -26.11 -16.99
C GLY A 733 -2.48 -25.13 -18.14
N ALA A 734 -3.21 -24.05 -17.86
CA ALA A 734 -3.66 -23.09 -18.87
C ALA A 734 -2.58 -22.09 -19.30
N ILE A 735 -1.49 -21.96 -18.56
CA ILE A 735 -0.39 -21.04 -18.91
C ILE A 735 0.68 -21.84 -19.66
N SER A 736 1.16 -21.32 -20.78
CA SER A 736 2.27 -21.91 -21.54
C SER A 736 3.24 -20.83 -22.04
N ARG A 737 4.53 -21.15 -22.04
CA ARG A 737 5.57 -20.35 -22.67
C ARG A 737 5.65 -20.65 -24.17
N VAL A 738 5.70 -19.59 -24.97
CA VAL A 738 5.78 -19.63 -26.45
C VAL A 738 7.03 -18.88 -26.89
N GLU A 739 7.88 -19.52 -27.69
CA GLU A 739 9.03 -18.88 -28.34
C GLU A 739 8.56 -17.97 -29.48
N LEU A 740 9.14 -16.77 -29.57
CA LEU A 740 8.90 -15.81 -30.63
C LEU A 740 10.08 -15.77 -31.60
N VAL A 741 9.80 -15.63 -32.90
CA VAL A 741 10.81 -15.56 -33.97
C VAL A 741 11.00 -14.10 -34.39
N PRO A 742 12.23 -13.57 -34.54
CA PRO A 742 13.51 -14.29 -34.49
C PRO A 742 14.08 -14.55 -33.07
N ASP A 743 13.74 -13.73 -32.07
CA ASP A 743 14.21 -13.90 -30.67
C ASP A 743 13.12 -13.46 -29.68
N GLY A 744 13.04 -14.14 -28.52
CA GLY A 744 12.20 -13.76 -27.40
C GLY A 744 11.14 -14.81 -27.04
N TYR A 745 10.36 -14.55 -26.00
CA TYR A 745 9.31 -15.44 -25.53
C TYR A 745 8.13 -14.65 -25.01
N GLU A 746 6.97 -15.30 -24.96
CA GLU A 746 5.81 -14.83 -24.23
C GLU A 746 5.12 -15.95 -23.47
N TYR A 747 4.38 -15.59 -22.43
CA TYR A 747 3.52 -16.54 -21.75
C TYR A 747 2.07 -16.26 -22.13
N ARG A 748 1.38 -17.28 -22.64
CA ARG A 748 -0.03 -17.20 -23.04
C ARG A 748 -0.91 -17.95 -22.05
N ALA A 749 -2.13 -17.46 -21.88
CA ALA A 749 -3.18 -18.16 -21.16
C ALA A 749 -4.19 -18.74 -22.16
N ASP A 750 -4.30 -20.07 -22.22
CA ASP A 750 -5.26 -20.76 -23.06
C ASP A 750 -6.69 -20.49 -22.55
N PRO A 751 -7.57 -19.86 -23.35
CA PRO A 751 -8.90 -19.55 -22.91
C PRO A 751 -9.79 -20.78 -22.63
N GLU A 752 -9.50 -21.93 -23.24
CA GLU A 752 -10.29 -23.16 -23.10
C GLU A 752 -9.96 -23.93 -21.82
N LEU A 753 -8.81 -23.63 -21.21
CA LEU A 753 -8.36 -24.20 -19.94
C LEU A 753 -8.47 -23.20 -18.79
N CYS A 754 -8.26 -21.90 -19.06
CA CYS A 754 -8.18 -20.88 -18.02
C CYS A 754 -9.53 -20.65 -17.33
N ILE A 755 -9.52 -20.76 -16.00
CA ILE A 755 -10.69 -20.51 -15.13
C ILE A 755 -10.69 -19.12 -14.48
N GLY A 756 -9.71 -18.26 -14.82
CA GLY A 756 -9.65 -16.88 -14.31
C GLY A 756 -9.34 -16.76 -12.81
N CYS A 757 -8.67 -17.75 -12.19
CA CYS A 757 -8.38 -17.79 -10.75
C CYS A 757 -7.28 -16.81 -10.27
N GLY A 758 -6.38 -16.39 -11.16
CA GLY A 758 -5.35 -15.40 -10.87
C GLY A 758 -4.12 -15.88 -10.10
N PHE A 759 -3.90 -17.18 -9.93
CA PHE A 759 -2.66 -17.70 -9.33
C PHE A 759 -1.39 -17.24 -10.06
N CYS A 760 -1.41 -17.15 -11.39
CA CYS A 760 -0.30 -16.62 -12.18
C CYS A 760 0.02 -15.16 -11.84
N ALA A 761 -0.99 -14.35 -11.52
CA ALA A 761 -0.82 -12.96 -11.09
C ALA A 761 -0.27 -12.88 -9.66
N GLY A 762 -0.86 -13.65 -8.73
CA GLY A 762 -0.43 -13.65 -7.33
C GLY A 762 0.97 -14.23 -7.09
N ALA A 763 1.41 -15.20 -7.91
CA ALA A 763 2.73 -15.83 -7.77
C ALA A 763 3.82 -15.11 -8.58
N CYS A 764 3.51 -14.05 -9.32
CA CYS A 764 4.50 -13.40 -10.16
C CYS A 764 5.46 -12.53 -9.33
N PRO A 765 6.78 -12.79 -9.32
CA PRO A 765 7.74 -11.92 -8.62
C PRO A 765 7.90 -10.55 -9.29
N CYS A 766 7.55 -10.45 -10.58
CA CYS A 766 7.82 -9.28 -11.42
C CYS A 766 6.61 -8.35 -11.57
N GLY A 767 5.43 -8.79 -11.11
CA GLY A 767 4.15 -8.09 -11.25
C GLY A 767 3.62 -7.94 -12.66
N ILE A 768 4.09 -8.75 -13.62
CA ILE A 768 3.73 -8.60 -15.05
C ILE A 768 2.39 -9.23 -15.43
N TRP A 769 1.86 -10.14 -14.62
CA TRP A 769 0.52 -10.69 -14.86
C TRP A 769 -0.53 -9.76 -14.23
N ALA A 770 -1.51 -9.34 -15.02
CA ALA A 770 -2.67 -8.61 -14.53
C ALA A 770 -3.94 -9.43 -14.72
N LEU A 771 -4.89 -9.31 -13.79
CA LEU A 771 -6.23 -9.86 -13.95
C LEU A 771 -7.17 -8.76 -14.46
N VAL A 772 -7.68 -8.91 -15.66
CA VAL A 772 -8.67 -7.99 -16.23
C VAL A 772 -10.04 -8.67 -16.30
N PRO A 773 -11.14 -7.94 -16.15
CA PRO A 773 -12.47 -8.49 -16.43
C PRO A 773 -12.52 -9.08 -17.85
N ASN A 774 -13.24 -10.18 -18.01
CA ASN A 774 -13.52 -10.72 -19.35
C ASN A 774 -14.62 -9.85 -20.00
N VAL A 775 -14.27 -9.06 -21.01
CA VAL A 775 -15.19 -8.08 -21.63
C VAL A 775 -15.41 -8.41 -23.11
N PRO A 776 -16.64 -8.40 -23.63
CA PRO A 776 -17.94 -8.42 -22.94
C PRO A 776 -18.51 -9.85 -22.85
N LEU A 777 -19.17 -10.15 -21.74
CA LEU A 777 -20.16 -11.24 -21.69
C LEU A 777 -21.36 -10.90 -22.57
#